data_AF-A0A7K9LEF4-F1
#
_entry.id   AF-A0A7K9LEF4-F1
#
_cell.length_a   1.000
_cell.length_b   1.000
_cell.length_c   1.000
_cell.angle_alpha   90.00
_cell.angle_beta   90.00
_cell.angle_gamma   90.00
#
_symmetry.space_group_name_H-M   'P 1'
#
loop_
_entity.id
_entity.type
_entity.pdbx_description
1 polymer ?
#
loop_
_entity_poly.entity_id
_entity_poly.type
_entity_poly.pdbx_seq_one_letter_code
_entity_poly.pdbx_strand_id
1 'polypeptide(L)'
;ERASESISQLKHALAKGDGGTGFDQSSVDEGSDNVDMANDDCGTAASQELQHSHAVNQLKILLQHQGRMESEESPSRRKKSFHKPPEAVPADLPALSDLVPIINDQSQYINHLEAEVKFYKEELCGVKDREQAVLFENEELHQKLKFLTAECILRERTLQDASVNTQNSWPVSGKDCSTPQPVTSSPAHNKDQAFVTAASGDKARWPVELDNLKLLYQEKVNILDAQIQSLRKDLSESQKTCKDLEARLKHQKSLFSARNSSQVGGLCLNCAQHEAVLAQTHCNVHMQTIERLTRERDDLMDALVSLRQSMKEMQKRESNACKQVEHAVQMAEEANFEKTKALVHCEQLRSEMERQKNYLEKELAAQLSKRADEKEALRREMKKEREDLAAMVTALSKDVAVLEAQVERLTREKNSLVNELEESQGQLASHEMEMNKVCGEMRYQLNQTKMKKDEAEKELREYRTKTIRELEIKDQKIEKLGLELDGNKQRLEQAQQDVTGAREECLKLTELLSKSEHQLHLTRLEKENIQHSISNEAKARALQAQQREQELTQKMQQMEAQHEKTVEELDSLLTSQNTFIAKLKEECFVLARKLEQMSEKYRSEVNQLSQEKDYLHGRLEKMQKRNDELDQQCIQHGRMHERMKSRLQQLDKHCQATAQQLVELLNKQNQLFKEKHLLTEEVQFLRTQEKKWDADLKQDTDGMK
;
A
#
# COMPACT_ATOMS: atom_id res chain seq x y z
N GLU A 1 26.15 -18.03 -13.56
CA GLU A 1 27.56 -18.14 -13.12
C GLU A 1 28.30 -16.82 -13.29
N ARG A 2 28.91 -16.46 -14.43
CA ARG A 2 29.70 -15.19 -14.51
C ARG A 2 28.90 -13.90 -14.25
N ALA A 3 27.59 -13.89 -14.51
CA ALA A 3 26.69 -12.79 -14.13
C ALA A 3 26.25 -12.82 -12.64
N SER A 4 26.43 -13.95 -11.96
CA SER A 4 26.03 -14.21 -10.58
C SER A 4 27.06 -13.71 -9.57
N GLU A 5 28.35 -13.72 -9.93
CA GLU A 5 29.45 -13.22 -9.10
C GLU A 5 29.40 -11.69 -8.93
N SER A 6 29.09 -10.95 -10.00
CA SER A 6 29.00 -9.49 -9.99
C SER A 6 27.93 -8.97 -9.01
N ILE A 7 26.79 -9.66 -8.90
CA ILE A 7 25.72 -9.32 -7.95
C ILE A 7 26.18 -9.56 -6.50
N SER A 8 26.94 -10.62 -6.25
CA SER A 8 27.50 -10.94 -4.93
C SER A 8 28.55 -9.91 -4.47
N GLN A 9 29.37 -9.40 -5.39
CA GLN A 9 30.38 -8.36 -5.09
C GLN A 9 29.73 -7.02 -4.71
N LEU A 10 28.70 -6.57 -5.45
CA LEU A 10 27.94 -5.36 -5.10
C LEU A 10 27.28 -5.47 -3.71
N LYS A 11 26.78 -6.65 -3.35
CA LYS A 11 26.13 -6.88 -2.05
C LYS A 11 27.11 -6.79 -0.86
N HIS A 12 28.41 -6.99 -1.10
CA HIS A 12 29.44 -6.97 -0.06
C HIS A 12 30.03 -5.58 0.20
N ALA A 13 29.84 -4.62 -0.72
CA ALA A 13 30.31 -3.24 -0.58
C ALA A 13 29.39 -2.37 0.30
N LEU A 14 28.08 -2.62 0.29
CA LEU A 14 27.08 -1.86 1.06
C LEU A 14 27.00 -2.24 2.55
N ALA A 15 27.65 -3.33 2.97
CA ALA A 15 27.56 -3.88 4.33
C ALA A 15 28.68 -3.39 5.28
N LYS A 16 29.27 -2.21 5.02
CA LYS A 16 30.49 -1.76 5.71
C LYS A 16 30.49 -0.28 6.13
N GLY A 17 29.30 0.31 6.26
CA GLY A 17 29.10 1.75 6.55
C GLY A 17 28.00 2.05 7.56
N ASP A 18 27.93 1.29 8.66
CA ASP A 18 27.13 1.64 9.84
C ASP A 18 27.78 1.11 11.14
N GLY A 19 27.51 1.79 12.26
CA GLY A 19 28.10 1.56 13.59
C GLY A 19 29.27 2.51 13.91
N GLY A 20 29.20 3.39 14.91
CA GLY A 20 28.05 3.76 15.75
C GLY A 20 28.46 4.56 17.00
N THR A 21 27.48 5.05 17.78
CA THR A 21 27.60 5.81 19.06
C THR A 21 28.29 7.20 18.99
N GLY A 22 27.86 8.25 19.71
CA GLY A 22 26.60 8.47 20.44
C GLY A 22 26.76 9.33 21.73
N PHE A 23 26.07 10.48 21.80
CA PHE A 23 26.00 11.44 22.95
C PHE A 23 27.36 12.05 23.40
N ASP A 24 27.46 13.21 24.07
CA ASP A 24 26.49 13.99 24.86
C ASP A 24 26.73 15.54 24.79
N GLN A 25 26.16 16.32 25.71
CA GLN A 25 26.00 17.80 25.68
C GLN A 25 27.18 18.69 26.20
N SER A 26 27.01 20.03 26.06
CA SER A 26 27.72 21.17 26.72
C SER A 26 29.06 21.66 26.11
N SER A 27 29.56 22.91 26.28
CA SER A 27 28.92 24.25 26.47
C SER A 27 29.97 25.40 26.50
N VAL A 28 29.62 26.62 26.04
CA VAL A 28 30.22 27.94 26.41
C VAL A 28 31.66 28.29 25.94
N ASP A 29 31.72 29.14 24.90
CA ASP A 29 32.42 30.47 24.81
C ASP A 29 33.97 30.64 24.82
N GLU A 30 34.39 31.88 24.48
CA GLU A 30 35.71 32.54 24.45
C GLU A 30 36.76 32.20 23.36
N GLY A 31 36.93 33.10 22.37
CA GLY A 31 38.04 34.07 22.43
C GLY A 31 39.24 34.02 21.43
N SER A 32 39.41 35.12 20.67
CA SER A 32 40.70 35.77 20.28
C SER A 32 41.65 35.15 19.21
N ASP A 33 41.48 35.64 17.97
CA ASP A 33 42.46 36.35 17.10
C ASP A 33 43.90 35.85 16.75
N ASN A 34 44.28 36.21 15.50
CA ASN A 34 45.62 36.24 14.84
C ASN A 34 46.09 34.92 14.17
N VAL A 35 46.15 34.82 12.82
CA VAL A 35 47.12 35.44 11.84
C VAL A 35 48.47 34.70 11.89
N ASP A 36 49.01 34.09 10.82
CA ASP A 36 49.18 34.64 9.45
C ASP A 36 49.40 33.61 8.30
N MET A 37 49.34 34.11 7.05
CA MET A 37 49.94 33.64 5.77
C MET A 37 49.79 32.20 5.19
N ALA A 38 49.11 32.18 4.03
CA ALA A 38 49.49 31.57 2.74
C ALA A 38 49.63 30.03 2.53
N ASN A 39 48.77 29.49 1.65
CA ASN A 39 49.18 29.24 0.26
C ASN A 39 47.97 29.24 -0.70
N ASP A 40 48.09 29.83 -1.89
CA ASP A 40 47.04 29.86 -2.92
C ASP A 40 47.20 28.70 -3.92
N ASP A 41 46.19 27.83 -4.03
CA ASP A 41 46.07 26.90 -5.17
C ASP A 41 44.63 26.37 -5.41
N CYS A 42 43.60 27.20 -5.15
CA CYS A 42 42.18 26.79 -5.16
C CYS A 42 41.30 27.53 -6.19
N GLY A 43 41.88 28.12 -7.25
CA GLY A 43 41.11 28.82 -8.29
C GLY A 43 40.57 27.92 -9.42
N THR A 44 41.31 26.86 -9.75
CA THR A 44 41.14 26.15 -11.03
C THR A 44 40.06 25.07 -11.00
N ALA A 45 39.93 24.33 -9.90
CA ALA A 45 38.99 23.21 -9.77
C ALA A 45 37.52 23.65 -9.79
N ALA A 46 37.16 24.65 -8.98
CA ALA A 46 35.80 25.18 -8.89
C ALA A 46 35.28 25.71 -10.25
N SER A 47 36.17 26.29 -11.05
CA SER A 47 35.86 26.79 -12.41
C SER A 47 35.51 25.65 -13.38
N GLN A 48 36.14 24.48 -13.26
CA GLN A 48 35.86 23.31 -14.09
C GLN A 48 34.57 22.60 -13.65
N GLU A 49 34.31 22.46 -12.34
CA GLU A 49 33.05 21.89 -11.84
C GLU A 49 31.82 22.70 -12.30
N LEU A 50 31.92 24.04 -12.31
CA LEU A 50 30.86 24.91 -12.84
C LEU A 50 30.61 24.70 -14.34
N GLN A 51 31.64 24.49 -15.15
CA GLN A 51 31.48 24.19 -16.58
C GLN A 51 30.87 22.80 -16.83
N HIS A 52 31.32 21.78 -16.09
CA HIS A 52 30.72 20.44 -16.16
C HIS A 52 29.26 20.42 -15.68
N SER A 53 28.93 21.15 -14.61
CA SER A 53 27.56 21.37 -14.14
C SER A 53 26.67 22.01 -15.23
N HIS A 54 27.18 23.02 -15.93
CA HIS A 54 26.45 23.68 -17.01
C HIS A 54 26.20 22.73 -18.20
N ALA A 55 27.22 21.99 -18.65
CA ALA A 55 27.10 21.03 -19.74
C ALA A 55 26.13 19.87 -19.41
N VAL A 56 26.17 19.35 -18.18
CA VAL A 56 25.24 18.31 -17.72
C VAL A 56 23.80 18.82 -17.66
N ASN A 57 23.58 20.07 -17.25
CA ASN A 57 22.24 20.67 -17.28
C ASN A 57 21.74 20.93 -18.72
N GLN A 58 22.61 21.34 -19.65
CA GLN A 58 22.23 21.46 -21.06
C GLN A 58 21.84 20.10 -21.67
N LEU A 59 22.62 19.03 -21.42
CA LEU A 59 22.25 17.67 -21.84
C LEU A 59 20.91 17.22 -21.25
N LYS A 60 20.63 17.56 -19.99
CA LYS A 60 19.35 17.26 -19.32
C LYS A 60 18.16 17.98 -19.95
N ILE A 61 18.34 19.22 -20.39
CA ILE A 61 17.33 20.00 -21.13
C ILE A 61 17.11 19.42 -22.53
N LEU A 62 18.17 19.07 -23.26
CA LEU A 62 18.06 18.47 -24.59
C LEU A 62 17.35 17.11 -24.56
N LEU A 63 17.64 16.26 -23.57
CA LEU A 63 16.93 14.99 -23.37
C LEU A 63 15.44 15.18 -23.03
N GLN A 64 15.09 16.22 -22.25
CA GLN A 64 13.67 16.58 -22.02
C GLN A 64 12.99 17.12 -23.29
N HIS A 65 13.72 17.84 -24.15
CA HIS A 65 13.18 18.32 -25.42
C HIS A 65 12.93 17.16 -26.40
N GLN A 66 13.82 16.17 -26.46
CA GLN A 66 13.66 15.01 -27.34
C GLN A 66 12.46 14.14 -26.93
N GLY A 67 12.32 13.83 -25.63
CA GLY A 67 11.15 13.09 -25.12
C GLY A 67 9.81 13.82 -25.29
N ARG A 68 9.82 15.15 -25.48
CA ARG A 68 8.62 15.93 -25.85
C ARG A 68 8.30 15.81 -27.34
N MET A 69 9.29 15.87 -28.22
CA MET A 69 9.08 15.77 -29.68
C MET A 69 8.51 14.40 -30.08
N GLU A 70 8.96 13.31 -29.46
CA GLU A 70 8.45 11.94 -29.70
C GLU A 70 6.98 11.74 -29.25
N SER A 71 6.33 12.75 -28.66
CA SER A 71 4.94 12.70 -28.18
C SER A 71 3.91 13.45 -29.05
N GLU A 72 4.32 14.20 -30.09
CA GLU A 72 3.44 15.17 -30.78
C GLU A 72 3.24 14.96 -32.29
N GLU A 73 3.47 13.76 -32.84
CA GLU A 73 2.98 13.41 -34.18
C GLU A 73 1.54 12.83 -34.16
N SER A 74 0.73 13.29 -35.11
CA SER A 74 -0.76 13.37 -35.05
C SER A 74 -1.45 12.44 -36.07
N PRO A 75 -2.80 12.34 -36.21
CA PRO A 75 -3.89 13.12 -35.59
C PRO A 75 -5.12 12.34 -35.07
N SER A 76 -6.07 13.03 -34.42
CA SER A 76 -7.46 12.57 -34.26
C SER A 76 -8.48 13.67 -34.55
N ARG A 77 -9.10 13.65 -35.73
CA ARG A 77 -10.02 14.71 -36.21
C ARG A 77 -11.45 14.45 -35.73
N ARG A 78 -12.02 15.41 -34.98
CA ARG A 78 -13.40 15.38 -34.44
C ARG A 78 -14.44 14.87 -35.46
N LYS A 79 -15.25 13.89 -35.04
CA LYS A 79 -16.52 13.54 -35.70
C LYS A 79 -17.47 14.75 -35.68
N LYS A 80 -18.16 15.02 -36.79
CA LYS A 80 -19.41 15.82 -36.84
C LYS A 80 -20.61 14.87 -37.02
N SER A 81 -21.80 15.34 -36.64
CA SER A 81 -22.98 14.50 -36.40
C SER A 81 -23.96 14.40 -37.56
N PHE A 82 -24.39 13.16 -37.84
CA PHE A 82 -25.70 12.71 -38.35
C PHE A 82 -26.50 13.55 -39.37
N HIS A 83 -26.79 12.91 -40.51
CA HIS A 83 -28.16 12.79 -41.04
C HIS A 83 -28.41 11.34 -41.49
N LYS A 84 -29.68 10.95 -41.74
CA LYS A 84 -30.12 9.55 -41.98
C LYS A 84 -30.09 9.13 -43.47
N PRO A 85 -30.13 7.81 -43.78
CA PRO A 85 -29.91 7.26 -45.12
C PRO A 85 -31.20 6.91 -45.90
N PRO A 86 -31.06 6.49 -47.17
CA PRO A 86 -31.84 5.40 -47.78
C PRO A 86 -30.97 4.17 -48.13
N GLU A 87 -31.61 3.08 -48.57
CA GLU A 87 -31.05 1.72 -48.67
C GLU A 87 -30.19 1.43 -49.93
N ALA A 88 -29.21 0.51 -49.80
CA ALA A 88 -28.86 -0.48 -50.84
C ALA A 88 -28.01 -1.66 -50.29
N VAL A 89 -28.13 -2.81 -50.97
CA VAL A 89 -27.55 -4.15 -50.73
C VAL A 89 -26.05 -4.23 -51.12
N PRO A 90 -25.22 -5.17 -50.60
CA PRO A 90 -23.75 -5.02 -50.58
C PRO A 90 -23.01 -5.66 -51.77
N ALA A 91 -21.71 -5.35 -51.88
CA ALA A 91 -20.75 -6.04 -52.75
C ALA A 91 -19.34 -6.13 -52.10
N ASP A 92 -18.79 -7.34 -52.14
CA ASP A 92 -17.38 -7.77 -52.22
C ASP A 92 -16.24 -7.10 -51.42
N LEU A 93 -15.53 -7.93 -50.66
CA LEU A 93 -14.17 -7.68 -50.19
C LEU A 93 -13.15 -8.07 -51.29
N PRO A 94 -12.06 -7.30 -51.52
CA PRO A 94 -11.02 -7.67 -52.48
C PRO A 94 -10.37 -9.03 -52.18
N ALA A 95 -9.90 -9.72 -53.21
CA ALA A 95 -9.24 -11.00 -53.04
C ALA A 95 -7.80 -10.80 -52.53
N LEU A 96 -7.26 -11.79 -51.82
CA LEU A 96 -5.90 -11.71 -51.26
C LEU A 96 -4.81 -11.48 -52.33
N SER A 97 -5.08 -11.87 -53.58
CA SER A 97 -4.20 -11.64 -54.73
C SER A 97 -4.05 -10.14 -55.09
N ASP A 98 -5.04 -9.31 -54.77
CA ASP A 98 -5.07 -7.89 -55.15
C ASP A 98 -4.21 -7.03 -54.20
N LEU A 99 -3.89 -7.54 -53.01
CA LEU A 99 -3.01 -6.87 -52.05
C LEU A 99 -1.51 -7.10 -52.34
N VAL A 100 -1.15 -8.16 -53.07
CA VAL A 100 0.26 -8.50 -53.31
C VAL A 100 1.00 -7.40 -54.10
N PRO A 101 0.45 -6.79 -55.17
CA PRO A 101 1.06 -5.63 -55.82
C PRO A 101 1.20 -4.45 -54.86
N ILE A 102 0.14 -4.13 -54.10
CA ILE A 102 0.11 -2.97 -53.18
C ILE A 102 1.19 -3.10 -52.09
N ILE A 103 1.39 -4.29 -51.53
CA ILE A 103 2.44 -4.56 -50.54
C ILE A 103 3.84 -4.44 -51.17
N ASN A 104 4.00 -4.91 -52.41
CA ASN A 104 5.26 -4.81 -53.14
C ASN A 104 5.59 -3.35 -53.54
N ASP A 105 4.59 -2.55 -53.88
CA ASP A 105 4.76 -1.12 -54.20
C ASP A 105 5.01 -0.29 -52.93
N GLN A 106 4.36 -0.62 -51.82
CA GLN A 106 4.68 -0.08 -50.50
C GLN A 106 6.11 -0.44 -50.06
N SER A 107 6.57 -1.67 -50.31
CA SER A 107 7.97 -2.07 -50.03
C SER A 107 8.97 -1.30 -50.90
N GLN A 108 8.68 -1.10 -52.19
CA GLN A 108 9.52 -0.26 -53.06
C GLN A 108 9.57 1.21 -52.57
N TYR A 109 8.44 1.76 -52.13
CA TYR A 109 8.38 3.11 -51.58
C TYR A 109 9.15 3.25 -50.26
N ILE A 110 9.08 2.25 -49.37
CA ILE A 110 9.89 2.19 -48.15
C ILE A 110 11.39 2.13 -48.51
N ASN A 111 11.80 1.25 -49.43
CA ASN A 111 13.20 1.13 -49.87
C ASN A 111 13.71 2.45 -50.49
N HIS A 112 12.85 3.20 -51.20
CA HIS A 112 13.16 4.51 -51.75
C HIS A 112 13.38 5.56 -50.65
N LEU A 113 12.48 5.63 -49.67
CA LEU A 113 12.63 6.53 -48.51
C LEU A 113 13.85 6.18 -47.66
N GLU A 114 14.16 4.90 -47.47
CA GLU A 114 15.38 4.46 -46.79
C GLU A 114 16.65 4.88 -47.55
N ALA A 115 16.63 4.82 -48.88
CA ALA A 115 17.73 5.31 -49.72
C ALA A 115 17.89 6.84 -49.64
N GLU A 116 16.79 7.61 -49.64
CA GLU A 116 16.85 9.07 -49.44
C GLU A 116 17.34 9.43 -48.03
N VAL A 117 16.82 8.79 -46.98
CA VAL A 117 17.28 8.99 -45.60
C VAL A 117 18.76 8.62 -45.44
N LYS A 118 19.24 7.60 -46.17
CA LYS A 118 20.67 7.27 -46.22
C LYS A 118 21.48 8.35 -46.93
N PHE A 119 21.05 8.80 -48.10
CA PHE A 119 21.70 9.89 -48.85
C PHE A 119 21.78 11.19 -48.02
N TYR A 120 20.69 11.59 -47.36
CA TYR A 120 20.69 12.76 -46.49
C TYR A 120 21.61 12.60 -45.28
N LYS A 121 21.76 11.39 -44.72
CA LYS A 121 22.76 11.13 -43.66
C LYS A 121 24.19 11.23 -44.17
N GLU A 122 24.47 10.71 -45.35
CA GLU A 122 25.80 10.77 -45.98
C GLU A 122 26.19 12.21 -46.34
N GLU A 123 25.27 13.01 -46.91
CA GLU A 123 25.48 14.44 -47.14
C GLU A 123 25.60 15.24 -45.83
N LEU A 124 24.81 14.96 -44.80
CA LEU A 124 24.93 15.65 -43.50
C LEU A 124 26.27 15.37 -42.82
N CYS A 125 26.78 14.13 -42.92
CA CYS A 125 28.15 13.80 -42.52
C CYS A 125 29.19 14.58 -43.36
N GLY A 126 29.02 14.63 -44.68
CA GLY A 126 29.91 15.40 -45.57
C GLY A 126 29.89 16.91 -45.30
N VAL A 127 28.76 17.49 -44.88
CA VAL A 127 28.66 18.88 -44.42
C VAL A 127 29.38 19.06 -43.08
N LYS A 128 29.18 18.15 -42.12
CA LYS A 128 29.85 18.19 -40.81
C LYS A 128 31.38 18.10 -40.94
N ASP A 129 31.88 17.25 -41.84
CA ASP A 129 33.33 17.12 -42.06
C ASP A 129 33.93 18.40 -42.70
N ARG A 130 33.17 19.07 -43.58
CA ARG A 130 33.54 20.40 -44.11
C ARG A 130 33.50 21.49 -43.04
N GLU A 131 32.48 21.49 -42.19
CA GLU A 131 32.37 22.40 -41.04
C GLU A 131 33.56 22.23 -40.08
N GLN A 132 33.89 20.99 -39.73
CA GLN A 132 35.04 20.66 -38.88
C GLN A 132 36.37 21.11 -39.48
N ALA A 133 36.54 20.97 -40.81
CA ALA A 133 37.72 21.48 -41.51
C ALA A 133 37.80 23.02 -41.49
N VAL A 134 36.69 23.73 -41.72
CA VAL A 134 36.61 25.20 -41.64
C VAL A 134 36.82 25.71 -40.22
N LEU A 135 36.41 24.95 -39.20
CA LEU A 135 36.72 25.26 -37.79
C LEU A 135 38.22 25.12 -37.49
N PHE A 136 38.86 24.05 -37.96
CA PHE A 136 40.32 23.89 -37.82
C PHE A 136 41.09 25.00 -38.56
N GLU A 137 40.67 25.38 -39.77
CA GLU A 137 41.28 26.50 -40.51
C GLU A 137 41.07 27.84 -39.78
N ASN A 138 39.88 28.11 -39.23
CA ASN A 138 39.63 29.31 -38.41
C ASN A 138 40.46 29.35 -37.13
N GLU A 139 40.71 28.19 -36.50
CA GLU A 139 41.56 28.12 -35.31
C GLU A 139 43.04 28.33 -35.66
N GLU A 140 43.52 27.75 -36.76
CA GLU A 140 44.89 28.01 -37.25
C GLU A 140 45.07 29.48 -37.66
N LEU A 141 44.08 30.09 -38.33
CA LEU A 141 44.08 31.51 -38.68
C LEU A 141 44.02 32.41 -37.42
N HIS A 142 43.26 32.05 -36.39
CA HIS A 142 43.29 32.75 -35.11
C HIS A 142 44.65 32.63 -34.40
N GLN A 143 45.31 31.47 -34.47
CA GLN A 143 46.66 31.30 -33.92
C GLN A 143 47.69 32.14 -34.69
N LYS A 144 47.62 32.17 -36.02
CA LYS A 144 48.44 33.05 -36.89
C LYS A 144 48.19 34.54 -36.60
N LEU A 145 46.94 34.96 -36.40
CA LEU A 145 46.60 36.33 -36.02
C LEU A 145 47.14 36.71 -34.63
N LYS A 146 47.01 35.82 -33.64
CA LYS A 146 47.58 36.01 -32.28
C LYS A 146 49.11 36.14 -32.35
N PHE A 147 49.78 35.30 -33.14
CA PHE A 147 51.23 35.38 -33.37
C PHE A 147 51.65 36.69 -34.02
N LEU A 148 50.99 37.10 -35.12
CA LEU A 148 51.26 38.38 -35.80
C LEU A 148 51.00 39.59 -34.90
N THR A 149 49.97 39.53 -34.05
CA THR A 149 49.69 40.59 -33.06
C THR A 149 50.82 40.69 -32.05
N ALA A 150 51.31 39.57 -31.53
CA ALA A 150 52.46 39.54 -30.63
C ALA A 150 53.76 40.03 -31.31
N GLU A 151 53.99 39.67 -32.58
CA GLU A 151 55.12 40.14 -33.38
C GLU A 151 55.07 41.66 -33.61
N CYS A 152 53.87 42.22 -33.87
CA CYS A 152 53.67 43.67 -33.97
C CYS A 152 53.95 44.39 -32.63
N ILE A 153 53.42 43.88 -31.52
CA ILE A 153 53.68 44.45 -30.17
C ILE A 153 55.18 44.40 -29.84
N LEU A 154 55.88 43.32 -30.22
CA LEU A 154 57.33 43.22 -30.06
C LEU A 154 58.08 44.21 -30.96
N ARG A 155 57.64 44.45 -32.20
CA ARG A 155 58.21 45.51 -33.06
C ARG A 155 58.00 46.90 -32.48
N GLU A 156 56.80 47.23 -32.03
CA GLU A 156 56.51 48.55 -31.43
C GLU A 156 57.35 48.79 -30.18
N ARG A 157 57.50 47.77 -29.31
CA ARG A 157 58.40 47.84 -28.16
C ARG A 157 59.86 48.06 -28.54
N THR A 158 60.35 47.32 -29.54
CA THR A 158 61.71 47.47 -30.09
C THR A 158 61.95 48.88 -30.67
N LEU A 159 60.92 49.47 -31.31
CA LEU A 159 60.97 50.84 -31.83
C LEU A 159 60.93 51.90 -30.72
N GLN A 160 60.20 51.66 -29.62
CA GLN A 160 60.19 52.53 -28.45
C GLN A 160 61.55 52.53 -27.74
N ASP A 161 62.14 51.35 -27.51
CA ASP A 161 63.49 51.24 -26.90
C ASP A 161 64.57 51.93 -27.76
N ALA A 162 64.44 51.88 -29.10
CA ALA A 162 65.31 52.61 -30.02
C ALA A 162 65.11 54.15 -29.99
N SER A 163 63.93 54.64 -29.60
CA SER A 163 63.58 56.07 -29.62
C SER A 163 64.06 56.86 -28.39
N VAL A 164 64.47 56.18 -27.31
CA VAL A 164 64.84 56.84 -26.05
C VAL A 164 66.29 57.36 -26.04
N ASN A 165 67.16 56.88 -26.94
CA ASN A 165 68.61 57.08 -26.86
C ASN A 165 69.23 58.09 -27.86
N THR A 166 68.49 59.14 -28.27
CA THR A 166 69.09 60.22 -29.10
C THR A 166 68.47 61.61 -28.90
N GLN A 167 68.56 62.16 -27.69
CA GLN A 167 68.34 63.60 -27.49
C GLN A 167 69.30 64.21 -26.46
N ASN A 168 70.41 64.79 -26.95
CA ASN A 168 71.03 66.00 -26.40
C ASN A 168 72.18 66.53 -27.29
N SER A 169 72.49 67.82 -27.13
CA SER A 169 73.70 68.53 -27.62
C SER A 169 73.78 69.01 -29.09
N TRP A 170 73.27 70.25 -29.25
CA TRP A 170 73.91 71.40 -29.95
C TRP A 170 73.57 71.75 -31.42
N PRO A 171 73.57 73.06 -31.79
CA PRO A 171 73.24 73.55 -33.14
C PRO A 171 74.37 74.37 -33.82
N VAL A 172 74.04 74.98 -34.98
CA VAL A 172 74.68 76.12 -35.68
C VAL A 172 75.66 75.80 -36.84
N SER A 173 75.44 76.54 -37.94
CA SER A 173 76.32 76.83 -39.09
C SER A 173 76.38 75.87 -40.30
N GLY A 174 76.44 76.46 -41.50
CA GLY A 174 77.63 76.21 -42.34
C GLY A 174 77.54 75.32 -43.59
N LYS A 175 76.63 75.61 -44.53
CA LYS A 175 76.90 75.86 -45.97
C LYS A 175 77.87 74.94 -46.80
N ASP A 176 77.45 74.68 -48.05
CA ASP A 176 78.18 74.18 -49.25
C ASP A 176 78.48 72.66 -49.45
N CYS A 177 77.65 72.05 -50.32
CA CYS A 177 78.00 71.28 -51.54
C CYS A 177 79.13 70.21 -51.55
N SER A 178 78.78 68.94 -51.81
CA SER A 178 79.37 68.10 -52.89
C SER A 178 78.72 66.69 -53.02
N THR A 179 78.84 66.09 -54.21
CA THR A 179 78.49 64.71 -54.61
C THR A 179 79.77 63.92 -55.01
N PRO A 180 79.75 62.60 -55.33
CA PRO A 180 78.87 61.48 -54.89
C PRO A 180 79.61 60.12 -54.62
N GLN A 181 78.82 59.07 -54.30
CA GLN A 181 79.02 57.66 -54.71
C GLN A 181 80.01 56.74 -53.89
N PRO A 182 80.18 55.41 -54.17
CA PRO A 182 79.74 54.39 -53.19
C PRO A 182 80.75 53.22 -52.91
N VAL A 183 80.37 52.28 -52.03
CA VAL A 183 80.95 50.91 -52.00
C VAL A 183 79.84 49.87 -51.78
N THR A 184 79.99 48.69 -52.39
CA THR A 184 79.05 47.56 -52.43
C THR A 184 79.51 46.36 -51.60
N SER A 185 78.59 45.63 -50.95
CA SER A 185 78.71 44.17 -50.76
C SER A 185 77.39 43.48 -50.35
N SER A 186 76.86 42.66 -51.25
CA SER A 186 76.09 41.44 -50.93
C SER A 186 77.11 40.26 -50.80
N PRO A 187 76.78 38.95 -50.64
CA PRO A 187 75.53 38.19 -50.85
C PRO A 187 75.16 37.34 -49.58
N ALA A 188 74.38 36.23 -49.57
CA ALA A 188 73.91 35.33 -50.62
C ALA A 188 72.68 34.47 -50.23
N HIS A 189 72.00 33.91 -51.25
CA HIS A 189 71.55 32.50 -51.46
C HIS A 189 71.14 31.62 -50.25
N ASN A 190 70.23 30.63 -50.34
CA ASN A 190 69.33 30.00 -51.35
C ASN A 190 68.58 28.86 -50.55
N LYS A 191 67.52 28.15 -50.97
CA LYS A 191 66.70 28.02 -52.20
C LYS A 191 65.38 27.26 -51.82
N ASP A 192 64.40 27.26 -52.73
CA ASP A 192 63.45 26.18 -53.11
C ASP A 192 62.97 25.17 -52.02
N GLN A 193 61.70 24.79 -51.87
CA GLN A 193 60.49 24.83 -52.72
C GLN A 193 59.26 24.56 -51.79
N ALA A 194 57.97 24.69 -52.13
CA ALA A 194 57.23 24.98 -53.37
C ALA A 194 55.86 25.66 -53.03
N PHE A 195 54.85 25.50 -53.89
CA PHE A 195 53.40 25.76 -53.67
C PHE A 195 52.99 27.12 -53.04
N VAL A 196 52.77 28.11 -53.91
CA VAL A 196 51.46 28.75 -54.15
C VAL A 196 51.52 29.40 -55.55
N THR A 197 50.52 29.16 -56.39
CA THR A 197 50.55 29.52 -57.82
C THR A 197 49.37 30.43 -58.19
N ALA A 198 49.62 31.73 -58.43
CA ALA A 198 48.66 32.64 -59.07
C ALA A 198 49.23 34.03 -59.47
N ALA A 199 50.20 34.59 -58.73
CA ALA A 199 50.43 36.05 -58.70
C ALA A 199 51.83 36.52 -59.16
N SER A 200 52.32 36.05 -60.31
CA SER A 200 53.70 36.34 -60.78
C SER A 200 53.84 36.97 -62.18
N GLY A 201 52.74 37.32 -62.87
CA GLY A 201 52.77 37.77 -64.27
C GLY A 201 53.51 39.10 -64.52
N ASP A 202 53.18 40.15 -63.78
CA ASP A 202 53.57 41.52 -64.17
C ASP A 202 55.05 41.88 -63.92
N LYS A 203 55.74 41.14 -63.05
CA LYS A 203 57.11 41.50 -62.64
C LYS A 203 58.18 41.22 -63.71
N ALA A 204 57.86 40.37 -64.70
CA ALA A 204 58.75 40.04 -65.81
C ALA A 204 58.59 40.94 -67.05
N ARG A 205 57.51 41.75 -67.12
CA ARG A 205 57.13 42.51 -68.31
C ARG A 205 57.88 43.83 -68.46
N TRP A 206 58.00 44.58 -67.36
CA TRP A 206 58.63 45.90 -67.31
C TRP A 206 60.08 45.99 -67.82
N PRO A 207 60.98 45.02 -67.58
CA PRO A 207 62.35 45.07 -68.13
C PRO A 207 62.37 45.04 -69.65
N VAL A 208 61.52 44.22 -70.28
CA VAL A 208 61.44 44.06 -71.74
C VAL A 208 60.88 45.31 -72.40
N GLU A 209 59.84 45.91 -71.81
CA GLU A 209 59.26 47.16 -72.31
C GLU A 209 60.23 48.35 -72.15
N LEU A 210 61.04 48.37 -71.07
CA LEU A 210 62.09 49.37 -70.88
C LEU A 210 63.23 49.25 -71.91
N ASP A 211 63.68 48.04 -72.24
CA ASP A 211 64.75 47.84 -73.23
C ASP A 211 64.29 48.11 -74.67
N ASN A 212 63.03 47.76 -75.01
CA ASN A 212 62.41 48.18 -76.27
C ASN A 212 62.35 49.72 -76.39
N LEU A 213 62.06 50.42 -75.29
CA LEU A 213 62.00 51.88 -75.28
C LEU A 213 63.39 52.51 -75.51
N LYS A 214 64.46 51.96 -74.89
CA LYS A 214 65.85 52.37 -75.15
C LYS A 214 66.21 52.23 -76.63
N LEU A 215 65.85 51.11 -77.25
CA LEU A 215 66.17 50.79 -78.63
C LEU A 215 65.48 51.79 -79.60
N LEU A 216 64.21 52.13 -79.36
CA LEU A 216 63.49 53.17 -80.10
C LEU A 216 64.14 54.56 -79.96
N TYR A 217 64.62 54.94 -78.77
CA TYR A 217 65.34 56.20 -78.59
C TYR A 217 66.70 56.21 -79.27
N GLN A 218 67.45 55.09 -79.23
CA GLN A 218 68.74 54.97 -79.91
C GLN A 218 68.59 55.11 -81.43
N GLU A 219 67.58 54.45 -82.02
CA GLU A 219 67.33 54.55 -83.46
C GLU A 219 66.96 55.99 -83.89
N LYS A 220 66.19 56.69 -83.05
CA LYS A 220 65.86 58.11 -83.27
C LYS A 220 67.09 59.03 -83.18
N VAL A 221 68.07 58.72 -82.33
CA VAL A 221 69.37 59.44 -82.28
C VAL A 221 70.17 59.18 -83.55
N ASN A 222 70.28 57.91 -83.98
CA ASN A 222 71.00 57.50 -85.19
C ASN A 222 70.49 58.26 -86.45
N ILE A 223 69.17 58.40 -86.59
CA ILE A 223 68.54 59.13 -87.69
C ILE A 223 68.88 60.63 -87.68
N LEU A 224 68.91 61.26 -86.50
CA LEU A 224 69.24 62.68 -86.36
C LEU A 224 70.71 62.96 -86.67
N ASP A 225 71.64 62.10 -86.22
CA ASP A 225 73.06 62.22 -86.56
C ASP A 225 73.30 62.05 -88.06
N ALA A 226 72.58 61.14 -88.74
CA ALA A 226 72.66 60.99 -90.19
C ALA A 226 72.22 62.27 -90.94
N GLN A 227 71.15 62.93 -90.48
CA GLN A 227 70.70 64.22 -91.05
C GLN A 227 71.70 65.35 -90.80
N ILE A 228 72.33 65.40 -89.62
CA ILE A 228 73.38 66.39 -89.31
C ILE A 228 74.61 66.17 -90.20
N GLN A 229 74.96 64.91 -90.51
CA GLN A 229 76.07 64.59 -91.39
C GLN A 229 75.81 64.98 -92.86
N SER A 230 74.60 64.78 -93.39
CA SER A 230 74.28 65.22 -94.77
C SER A 230 74.30 66.74 -94.90
N LEU A 231 73.67 67.48 -93.99
CA LEU A 231 73.64 68.95 -94.02
C LEU A 231 75.04 69.58 -93.93
N ARG A 232 75.98 68.94 -93.20
CA ARG A 232 77.39 69.37 -93.16
C ARG A 232 78.12 69.17 -94.50
N LYS A 233 77.76 68.14 -95.27
CA LYS A 233 78.32 67.87 -96.60
C LYS A 233 77.83 68.91 -97.61
N ASP A 234 76.52 69.18 -97.65
CA ASP A 234 75.90 70.13 -98.58
C ASP A 234 76.41 71.57 -98.37
N LEU A 235 76.66 71.95 -97.11
CA LEU A 235 77.29 73.22 -96.74
C LEU A 235 78.75 73.31 -97.25
N SER A 236 79.50 72.21 -97.22
CA SER A 236 80.88 72.16 -97.73
C SER A 236 80.93 72.29 -99.26
N GLU A 237 80.01 71.61 -99.96
CA GLU A 237 79.94 71.66 -101.42
C GLU A 237 79.49 73.04 -101.93
N SER A 238 78.50 73.67 -101.30
CA SER A 238 78.08 75.04 -101.63
C SER A 238 79.16 76.09 -101.31
N GLN A 239 79.92 75.96 -100.22
CA GLN A 239 81.03 76.88 -99.94
C GLN A 239 82.16 76.78 -100.98
N LYS A 240 82.28 75.65 -101.69
CA LYS A 240 83.26 75.44 -102.76
C LYS A 240 82.87 76.17 -104.05
N THR A 241 81.59 76.15 -104.44
CA THR A 241 81.13 76.79 -105.70
C THR A 241 81.23 78.31 -105.68
N CYS A 242 81.01 78.96 -104.52
CA CYS A 242 81.16 80.41 -104.39
C CYS A 242 82.58 80.90 -104.71
N LYS A 243 83.62 80.13 -104.33
CA LYS A 243 85.03 80.51 -104.53
C LYS A 243 85.45 80.53 -106.01
N ASP A 244 84.90 79.63 -106.82
CA ASP A 244 85.15 79.59 -108.27
C ASP A 244 84.55 80.81 -109.00
N LEU A 245 83.42 81.35 -108.53
CA LEU A 245 82.76 82.49 -109.16
C LEU A 245 83.53 83.81 -108.93
N GLU A 246 84.08 84.02 -107.73
CA GLU A 246 84.91 85.20 -107.43
C GLU A 246 86.17 85.29 -108.31
N ALA A 247 86.77 84.14 -108.64
CA ALA A 247 87.95 84.07 -109.49
C ALA A 247 87.68 84.59 -110.91
N ARG A 248 86.51 84.27 -111.48
CA ARG A 248 86.13 84.63 -112.84
C ARG A 248 85.87 86.14 -113.00
N LEU A 249 85.25 86.77 -112.00
CA LEU A 249 84.91 88.21 -112.04
C LEU A 249 86.15 89.13 -112.10
N LYS A 250 87.27 88.71 -111.48
CA LYS A 250 88.51 89.51 -111.43
C LYS A 250 89.20 89.64 -112.79
N HIS A 251 89.01 88.69 -113.70
CA HIS A 251 89.67 88.68 -115.02
C HIS A 251 89.10 89.73 -115.98
N GLN A 252 87.79 90.00 -115.92
CA GLN A 252 87.09 90.83 -116.92
C GLN A 252 87.37 92.34 -116.83
N LYS A 253 87.82 92.85 -115.67
CA LYS A 253 87.92 94.29 -115.40
C LYS A 253 89.16 94.99 -116.00
N SER A 254 90.08 94.26 -116.63
CA SER A 254 91.41 94.78 -117.00
C SER A 254 91.52 95.48 -118.37
N LEU A 255 90.45 95.58 -119.16
CA LEU A 255 90.55 95.78 -120.63
C LEU A 255 90.08 97.14 -121.21
N PHE A 256 89.60 98.10 -120.40
CA PHE A 256 88.65 99.13 -120.92
C PHE A 256 89.11 100.61 -121.00
N SER A 257 90.36 100.97 -120.65
CA SER A 257 90.66 102.35 -120.19
C SER A 257 91.65 103.21 -121.04
N ALA A 258 91.56 103.29 -122.38
CA ALA A 258 92.54 104.06 -123.18
C ALA A 258 92.12 104.62 -124.58
N ARG A 259 91.47 105.81 -124.71
CA ARG A 259 91.23 106.48 -126.04
C ARG A 259 90.80 108.00 -126.09
N ASN A 260 91.56 108.88 -126.80
CA ASN A 260 91.24 110.15 -127.57
C ASN A 260 91.17 111.63 -126.98
N SER A 261 91.44 112.70 -127.82
CA SER A 261 91.43 114.21 -127.55
C SER A 261 91.63 115.24 -128.77
N SER A 262 91.61 116.61 -128.59
CA SER A 262 92.07 117.83 -129.46
C SER A 262 91.02 118.71 -130.32
N GLN A 263 91.14 119.94 -130.98
CA GLN A 263 92.14 121.07 -131.26
C GLN A 263 91.64 122.43 -132.01
N VAL A 264 92.20 123.68 -131.78
CA VAL A 264 92.35 125.00 -132.63
C VAL A 264 91.11 125.87 -133.13
N GLY A 265 91.03 127.18 -133.63
CA GLY A 265 91.83 128.39 -134.13
C GLY A 265 91.01 129.78 -134.13
N GLY A 266 91.19 131.01 -134.77
CA GLY A 266 92.01 131.79 -135.80
C GLY A 266 91.70 133.37 -135.90
N LEU A 267 92.17 134.22 -136.90
CA LEU A 267 92.11 135.77 -136.98
C LEU A 267 92.30 136.51 -138.39
N CYS A 268 92.13 137.88 -138.59
CA CYS A 268 92.65 138.76 -139.75
C CYS A 268 92.52 140.35 -139.64
N LEU A 269 93.13 141.21 -140.55
CA LEU A 269 93.31 142.72 -140.48
C LEU A 269 93.76 143.50 -141.82
N ASN A 270 93.24 144.72 -142.21
CA ASN A 270 93.90 145.85 -143.02
C ASN A 270 92.99 147.00 -143.67
N CYS A 271 93.47 148.28 -143.82
CA CYS A 271 93.13 149.36 -144.86
C CYS A 271 93.76 150.80 -144.60
N ALA A 272 93.73 151.80 -145.54
CA ALA A 272 94.66 153.00 -145.59
C ALA A 272 94.10 154.45 -145.96
N GLN A 273 94.98 155.47 -146.28
CA GLN A 273 94.79 156.97 -146.23
C GLN A 273 95.03 157.81 -147.54
N HIS A 274 94.62 159.12 -147.61
CA HIS A 274 95.09 160.31 -148.43
C HIS A 274 94.24 161.61 -148.08
N GLU A 275 94.43 162.92 -148.41
CA GLU A 275 95.50 163.83 -148.99
C GLU A 275 95.34 165.34 -148.51
N ALA A 276 95.62 166.43 -149.31
CA ALA A 276 95.94 167.81 -148.78
C ALA A 276 95.60 169.14 -149.59
N VAL A 277 95.42 170.26 -148.83
CA VAL A 277 95.75 171.73 -149.04
C VAL A 277 95.32 172.60 -150.27
N LEU A 278 94.64 173.77 -150.04
CA LEU A 278 95.03 175.15 -150.48
C LEU A 278 94.09 176.34 -150.09
N ALA A 279 94.67 177.56 -150.05
CA ALA A 279 94.12 178.93 -150.25
C ALA A 279 93.41 179.80 -149.15
N GLN A 280 93.85 181.08 -149.09
CA GLN A 280 93.36 182.30 -148.39
C GLN A 280 91.88 182.69 -148.68
N THR A 281 91.16 183.58 -147.96
CA THR A 281 91.51 184.70 -147.03
C THR A 281 90.56 184.83 -145.81
N HIS A 282 90.99 185.60 -144.78
CA HIS A 282 90.21 186.08 -143.61
C HIS A 282 89.71 185.01 -142.61
N CYS A 283 90.61 184.54 -141.72
CA CYS A 283 90.31 183.54 -140.70
C CYS A 283 90.63 184.03 -139.27
N ASN A 284 89.65 183.89 -138.35
CA ASN A 284 89.89 183.83 -136.89
C ASN A 284 88.74 183.09 -136.19
N VAL A 285 87.49 183.45 -136.49
CA VAL A 285 86.27 182.95 -135.82
C VAL A 285 86.04 181.43 -135.95
N HIS A 286 86.44 180.81 -137.06
CA HIS A 286 86.09 179.41 -137.35
C HIS A 286 86.85 178.36 -136.49
N MET A 287 88.07 178.66 -136.03
CA MET A 287 88.89 177.68 -135.31
C MET A 287 88.27 177.28 -133.96
N GLN A 288 87.81 178.26 -133.18
CA GLN A 288 87.26 178.09 -131.83
C GLN A 288 85.97 177.24 -131.78
N THR A 289 85.27 177.11 -132.91
CA THR A 289 84.07 176.26 -133.02
C THR A 289 84.45 174.78 -133.18
N ILE A 290 85.52 174.47 -133.93
CA ILE A 290 85.98 173.09 -134.16
C ILE A 290 86.55 172.50 -132.86
N GLU A 291 87.37 173.26 -132.13
CA GLU A 291 87.97 172.84 -130.85
C GLU A 291 86.93 172.50 -129.77
N ARG A 292 85.74 173.11 -129.85
CA ARG A 292 84.63 172.87 -128.92
C ARG A 292 83.94 171.54 -129.24
N LEU A 293 83.51 171.36 -130.48
CA LEU A 293 82.88 170.13 -130.98
C LEU A 293 83.81 168.91 -130.84
N THR A 294 85.13 169.13 -130.92
CA THR A 294 86.13 168.07 -130.71
C THR A 294 86.10 167.57 -129.27
N ARG A 295 86.11 168.48 -128.29
CA ARG A 295 85.98 168.13 -126.86
C ARG A 295 84.65 167.49 -126.52
N GLU A 296 83.54 168.07 -127.00
CA GLU A 296 82.19 167.48 -126.80
C GLU A 296 82.11 166.04 -127.36
N ARG A 297 82.79 165.75 -128.48
CA ARG A 297 82.92 164.41 -129.07
C ARG A 297 83.79 163.48 -128.21
N ASP A 298 84.87 163.97 -127.63
CA ASP A 298 85.77 163.20 -126.76
C ASP A 298 85.11 162.89 -125.41
N ASP A 299 84.49 163.87 -124.76
CA ASP A 299 83.69 163.71 -123.54
C ASP A 299 82.57 162.65 -123.73
N LEU A 300 81.88 162.70 -124.88
CA LEU A 300 80.87 161.70 -125.25
C LEU A 300 81.46 160.32 -125.51
N MET A 301 82.68 160.23 -126.06
CA MET A 301 83.36 158.95 -126.27
C MET A 301 83.81 158.31 -124.96
N ASP A 302 84.33 159.10 -124.01
CA ASP A 302 84.70 158.61 -122.67
C ASP A 302 83.46 158.24 -121.84
N ALA A 303 82.35 158.97 -121.98
CA ALA A 303 81.05 158.56 -121.45
C ALA A 303 80.58 157.21 -122.05
N LEU A 304 80.79 156.98 -123.35
CA LEU A 304 80.40 155.74 -124.03
C LEU A 304 81.34 154.57 -123.66
N VAL A 305 82.64 154.81 -123.48
CA VAL A 305 83.62 153.82 -122.99
C VAL A 305 83.34 153.43 -121.54
N SER A 306 83.10 154.40 -120.65
CA SER A 306 82.74 154.14 -119.25
C SER A 306 81.37 153.45 -119.12
N LEU A 307 80.38 153.79 -119.93
CA LEU A 307 79.11 153.07 -119.99
C LEU A 307 79.29 151.62 -120.47
N ARG A 308 80.13 151.39 -121.50
CA ARG A 308 80.50 150.03 -121.96
C ARG A 308 81.23 149.22 -120.89
N GLN A 309 82.10 149.86 -120.09
CA GLN A 309 82.77 149.22 -118.98
C GLN A 309 81.78 148.86 -117.85
N SER A 310 80.90 149.80 -117.49
CA SER A 310 79.82 149.57 -116.51
C SER A 310 78.91 148.41 -116.94
N MET A 311 78.53 148.34 -118.22
CA MET A 311 77.76 147.22 -118.79
C MET A 311 78.50 145.88 -118.67
N LYS A 312 79.81 145.82 -118.98
CA LYS A 312 80.62 144.60 -118.81
C LYS A 312 80.70 144.15 -117.35
N GLU A 313 80.83 145.10 -116.42
CA GLU A 313 80.84 144.77 -114.99
C GLU A 313 79.46 144.35 -114.49
N MET A 314 78.38 144.96 -114.98
CA MET A 314 77.01 144.55 -114.68
C MET A 314 76.77 143.12 -115.17
N GLN A 315 77.12 142.81 -116.42
CA GLN A 315 77.05 141.46 -116.99
C GLN A 315 77.93 140.45 -116.24
N LYS A 316 79.09 140.87 -115.70
CA LYS A 316 79.93 140.02 -114.85
C LYS A 316 79.33 139.79 -113.46
N ARG A 317 78.72 140.82 -112.85
CA ARG A 317 77.97 140.70 -111.58
C ARG A 317 76.76 139.78 -111.76
N GLU A 318 76.02 139.94 -112.85
CA GLU A 318 74.91 139.07 -113.26
C GLU A 318 75.37 137.63 -113.46
N SER A 319 76.40 137.36 -114.28
CA SER A 319 76.91 135.99 -114.48
C SER A 319 77.43 135.34 -113.18
N ASN A 320 78.01 136.13 -112.27
CA ASN A 320 78.40 135.65 -110.95
C ASN A 320 77.19 135.37 -110.05
N ALA A 321 76.14 136.20 -110.10
CA ALA A 321 74.90 136.00 -109.36
C ALA A 321 74.13 134.77 -109.87
N CYS A 322 74.03 134.58 -111.20
CA CYS A 322 73.47 133.37 -111.80
C CYS A 322 74.18 132.11 -111.29
N LYS A 323 75.52 132.08 -111.28
CA LYS A 323 76.30 130.94 -110.75
C LYS A 323 76.12 130.72 -109.25
N GLN A 324 75.94 131.79 -108.47
CA GLN A 324 75.62 131.68 -107.04
C GLN A 324 74.21 131.11 -106.84
N VAL A 325 73.24 131.49 -107.68
CA VAL A 325 71.88 130.92 -107.67
C VAL A 325 71.89 129.47 -108.14
N GLU A 326 72.60 129.12 -109.22
CA GLU A 326 72.79 127.74 -109.70
C GLU A 326 73.36 126.84 -108.59
N HIS A 327 74.44 127.26 -107.93
CA HIS A 327 75.03 126.53 -106.80
C HIS A 327 74.10 126.47 -105.58
N ALA A 328 73.36 127.54 -105.28
CA ALA A 328 72.40 127.55 -104.17
C ALA A 328 71.21 126.62 -104.44
N VAL A 329 70.74 126.55 -105.69
CA VAL A 329 69.71 125.62 -106.15
C VAL A 329 70.23 124.17 -106.05
N GLN A 330 71.42 123.88 -106.58
CA GLN A 330 72.03 122.54 -106.49
C GLN A 330 72.17 122.07 -105.03
N MET A 331 72.72 122.91 -104.15
CA MET A 331 72.82 122.58 -102.71
C MET A 331 71.44 122.39 -102.04
N ALA A 332 70.42 123.15 -102.48
CA ALA A 332 69.06 122.99 -101.98
C ALA A 332 68.36 121.73 -102.54
N GLU A 333 68.64 121.35 -103.78
CA GLU A 333 68.16 120.11 -104.41
C GLU A 333 68.79 118.87 -103.76
N GLU A 334 70.11 118.87 -103.53
CA GLU A 334 70.83 117.82 -102.78
C GLU A 334 70.30 117.70 -101.35
N ALA A 335 70.14 118.82 -100.64
CA ALA A 335 69.57 118.84 -99.29
C ALA A 335 68.11 118.36 -99.26
N ASN A 336 67.30 118.69 -100.27
CA ASN A 336 65.93 118.16 -100.40
C ASN A 336 65.91 116.68 -100.78
N PHE A 337 66.86 116.19 -101.57
CA PHE A 337 66.99 114.77 -101.92
C PHE A 337 67.35 113.93 -100.69
N GLU A 338 68.40 114.30 -99.95
CA GLU A 338 68.78 113.59 -98.72
C GLU A 338 67.72 113.71 -97.62
N LYS A 339 67.03 114.86 -97.50
CA LYS A 339 65.84 115.01 -96.64
C LYS A 339 64.72 114.05 -97.06
N THR A 340 64.43 113.92 -98.35
CA THR A 340 63.38 113.03 -98.87
C THR A 340 63.73 111.56 -98.62
N LYS A 341 64.98 111.18 -98.87
CA LYS A 341 65.54 109.85 -98.59
C LYS A 341 65.49 109.52 -97.10
N ALA A 342 65.85 110.47 -96.22
CA ALA A 342 65.70 110.31 -94.77
C ALA A 342 64.24 110.18 -94.33
N LEU A 343 63.31 110.97 -94.90
CA LEU A 343 61.87 110.85 -94.63
C LEU A 343 61.32 109.49 -95.06
N VAL A 344 61.70 109.00 -96.25
CA VAL A 344 61.30 107.67 -96.74
C VAL A 344 61.85 106.55 -95.86
N HIS A 345 63.11 106.63 -95.41
CA HIS A 345 63.64 105.65 -94.45
C HIS A 345 62.96 105.71 -93.07
N CYS A 346 62.66 106.91 -92.56
CA CYS A 346 61.87 107.06 -91.33
C CYS A 346 60.44 106.53 -91.47
N GLU A 347 59.83 106.65 -92.66
CA GLU A 347 58.50 106.12 -92.95
C GLU A 347 58.50 104.60 -93.13
N GLN A 348 59.51 104.04 -93.81
CA GLN A 348 59.76 102.60 -93.87
C GLN A 348 59.88 102.01 -92.46
N LEU A 349 60.76 102.58 -91.62
CA LEU A 349 60.93 102.15 -90.23
C LEU A 349 59.64 102.32 -89.41
N ARG A 350 58.90 103.41 -89.57
CA ARG A 350 57.59 103.62 -88.92
C ARG A 350 56.58 102.53 -89.35
N SER A 351 56.52 102.21 -90.64
CA SER A 351 55.62 101.19 -91.17
C SER A 351 55.95 99.78 -90.67
N GLU A 352 57.25 99.46 -90.54
CA GLU A 352 57.71 98.18 -89.99
C GLU A 352 57.47 98.08 -88.48
N MET A 353 57.71 99.16 -87.72
CA MET A 353 57.36 99.23 -86.30
C MET A 353 55.85 99.10 -86.07
N GLU A 354 55.03 99.76 -86.88
CA GLU A 354 53.56 99.63 -86.79
C GLU A 354 53.10 98.23 -87.24
N ARG A 355 53.76 97.60 -88.22
CA ARG A 355 53.50 96.20 -88.62
C ARG A 355 53.85 95.22 -87.49
N GLN A 356 54.99 95.41 -86.82
CA GLN A 356 55.40 94.59 -85.67
C GLN A 356 54.46 94.79 -84.47
N LYS A 357 54.08 96.04 -84.18
CA LYS A 357 53.04 96.36 -83.18
C LYS A 357 51.72 95.67 -83.49
N ASN A 358 51.19 95.80 -84.71
CA ASN A 358 49.95 95.12 -85.12
C ASN A 358 50.06 93.59 -85.06
N TYR A 359 51.24 93.02 -85.31
CA TYR A 359 51.48 91.59 -85.14
C TYR A 359 51.40 91.18 -83.66
N LEU A 360 52.10 91.90 -82.77
CA LEU A 360 52.10 91.65 -81.33
C LEU A 360 50.73 91.92 -80.69
N GLU A 361 49.99 92.93 -81.13
CA GLU A 361 48.62 93.23 -80.69
C GLU A 361 47.65 92.11 -81.11
N LYS A 362 47.78 91.55 -82.32
CA LYS A 362 46.98 90.41 -82.79
C LYS A 362 47.33 89.11 -82.07
N GLU A 363 48.61 88.83 -81.84
CA GLU A 363 49.05 87.66 -81.07
C GLU A 363 48.58 87.78 -79.61
N LEU A 364 48.71 88.95 -78.98
CA LEU A 364 48.20 89.19 -77.64
C LEU A 364 46.68 89.01 -77.57
N ALA A 365 45.92 89.52 -78.56
CA ALA A 365 44.48 89.31 -78.64
C ALA A 365 44.11 87.82 -78.83
N ALA A 366 44.85 87.08 -79.67
CA ALA A 366 44.65 85.64 -79.86
C ALA A 366 44.94 84.84 -78.58
N GLN A 367 46.04 85.16 -77.88
CA GLN A 367 46.37 84.55 -76.58
C GLN A 367 45.37 84.91 -75.48
N LEU A 368 44.81 86.13 -75.49
CA LEU A 368 43.75 86.53 -74.57
C LEU A 368 42.42 85.84 -74.87
N SER A 369 42.03 85.69 -76.16
CA SER A 369 40.88 84.89 -76.56
C SER A 369 41.05 83.45 -76.12
N LYS A 370 42.16 82.79 -76.50
CA LYS A 370 42.45 81.39 -76.13
C LYS A 370 42.38 81.17 -74.62
N ARG A 371 42.92 82.10 -73.81
CA ARG A 371 42.83 82.06 -72.33
C ARG A 371 41.43 82.35 -71.79
N ALA A 372 40.54 83.00 -72.54
CA ALA A 372 39.13 83.13 -72.22
C ALA A 372 38.38 81.84 -72.57
N ASP A 373 38.59 81.30 -73.78
CA ASP A 373 38.04 80.04 -74.29
C ASP A 373 38.38 78.86 -73.36
N GLU A 374 39.65 78.75 -72.94
CA GLU A 374 40.13 77.77 -71.95
C GLU A 374 39.45 77.94 -70.57
N LYS A 375 39.28 79.17 -70.10
CA LYS A 375 38.57 79.45 -68.83
C LYS A 375 37.09 79.18 -68.92
N GLU A 376 36.47 79.34 -70.08
CA GLU A 376 35.06 78.99 -70.30
C GLU A 376 34.86 77.49 -70.49
N ALA A 377 35.82 76.78 -71.10
CA ALA A 377 35.84 75.32 -71.11
C ALA A 377 35.89 74.76 -69.69
N LEU A 378 36.87 75.19 -68.89
CA LEU A 378 36.99 74.78 -67.50
C LEU A 378 35.76 75.16 -66.67
N ARG A 379 35.15 76.35 -66.88
CA ARG A 379 33.89 76.71 -66.20
C ARG A 379 32.72 75.83 -66.63
N ARG A 380 32.64 75.42 -67.90
CA ARG A 380 31.59 74.49 -68.39
C ARG A 380 31.77 73.09 -67.81
N GLU A 381 33.00 72.61 -67.72
CA GLU A 381 33.36 71.32 -67.10
C GLU A 381 33.06 71.33 -65.59
N MET A 382 33.62 72.29 -64.84
CA MET A 382 33.33 72.47 -63.40
C MET A 382 31.85 72.74 -63.10
N LYS A 383 31.09 73.30 -64.07
CA LYS A 383 29.63 73.43 -63.95
C LYS A 383 28.95 72.07 -64.14
N LYS A 384 29.31 71.32 -65.19
CA LYS A 384 28.77 69.99 -65.47
C LYS A 384 29.03 69.04 -64.29
N GLU A 385 30.25 69.01 -63.75
CA GLU A 385 30.58 68.19 -62.57
C GLU A 385 29.70 68.53 -61.36
N ARG A 386 29.39 69.81 -61.14
CA ARG A 386 28.46 70.23 -60.08
C ARG A 386 27.02 69.83 -60.36
N GLU A 387 26.58 69.87 -61.62
CA GLU A 387 25.24 69.42 -62.02
C GLU A 387 25.12 67.89 -61.93
N ASP A 388 26.14 67.13 -62.33
CA ASP A 388 26.23 65.67 -62.19
C ASP A 388 26.27 65.25 -60.71
N LEU A 389 27.07 65.93 -59.86
CA LEU A 389 27.11 65.69 -58.42
C LEU A 389 25.80 66.09 -57.73
N ALA A 390 25.16 67.20 -58.12
CA ALA A 390 23.86 67.58 -57.59
C ALA A 390 22.78 66.55 -57.96
N ALA A 391 22.78 66.06 -59.20
CA ALA A 391 21.90 64.99 -59.63
C ALA A 391 22.11 63.71 -58.80
N MET A 392 23.37 63.29 -58.60
CA MET A 392 23.72 62.15 -57.74
C MET A 392 23.24 62.33 -56.30
N VAL A 393 23.43 63.51 -55.70
CA VAL A 393 22.93 63.82 -54.35
C VAL A 393 21.40 63.75 -54.31
N THR A 394 20.68 64.32 -55.28
CA THR A 394 19.20 64.23 -55.30
C THR A 394 18.68 62.81 -55.51
N ALA A 395 19.39 61.96 -56.25
CA ALA A 395 19.06 60.54 -56.38
C ALA A 395 19.25 59.82 -55.04
N LEU A 396 20.42 59.97 -54.40
CA LEU A 396 20.71 59.37 -53.10
C LEU A 396 19.75 59.86 -52.00
N SER A 397 19.39 61.14 -51.96
CA SER A 397 18.38 61.67 -51.02
C SER A 397 16.99 61.07 -51.25
N LYS A 398 16.62 60.79 -52.51
CA LYS A 398 15.37 60.11 -52.83
C LYS A 398 15.39 58.64 -52.39
N ASP A 399 16.50 57.95 -52.63
CA ASP A 399 16.66 56.53 -52.25
C ASP A 399 16.69 56.37 -50.73
N VAL A 400 17.33 57.29 -50.00
CA VAL A 400 17.25 57.39 -48.53
C VAL A 400 15.81 57.56 -48.07
N ALA A 401 15.06 58.53 -48.61
CA ALA A 401 13.66 58.75 -48.24
C ALA A 401 12.74 57.53 -48.53
N VAL A 402 13.04 56.76 -49.58
CA VAL A 402 12.33 55.49 -49.87
C VAL A 402 12.68 54.41 -48.85
N LEU A 403 13.95 54.29 -48.45
CA LEU A 403 14.41 53.35 -47.43
C LEU A 403 13.86 53.71 -46.04
N GLU A 404 13.85 54.99 -45.66
CA GLU A 404 13.22 55.48 -44.43
C GLU A 404 11.72 55.13 -44.39
N ALA A 405 10.98 55.42 -45.46
CA ALA A 405 9.57 55.06 -45.58
C ALA A 405 9.31 53.53 -45.68
N GLN A 406 10.34 52.72 -45.96
CA GLN A 406 10.28 51.25 -45.86
C GLN A 406 10.55 50.79 -44.42
N VAL A 407 11.57 51.34 -43.75
CA VAL A 407 11.89 51.05 -42.33
C VAL A 407 10.72 51.43 -41.43
N GLU A 408 10.07 52.58 -41.64
CA GLU A 408 8.87 52.94 -40.87
C GLU A 408 7.71 51.95 -41.09
N ARG A 409 7.48 51.50 -42.33
CA ARG A 409 6.42 50.51 -42.64
C ARG A 409 6.70 49.19 -41.92
N LEU A 410 7.90 48.64 -42.10
CA LEU A 410 8.33 47.41 -41.43
C LEU A 410 8.30 47.54 -39.90
N THR A 411 8.59 48.73 -39.36
CA THR A 411 8.47 49.00 -37.91
C THR A 411 7.01 49.02 -37.43
N ARG A 412 6.11 49.63 -38.21
CA ARG A 412 4.66 49.63 -37.91
C ARG A 412 4.06 48.23 -38.04
N GLU A 413 4.43 47.47 -39.07
CA GLU A 413 4.04 46.07 -39.29
C GLU A 413 4.57 45.15 -38.18
N LYS A 414 5.86 45.25 -37.83
CA LYS A 414 6.46 44.56 -36.67
C LYS A 414 5.68 44.86 -35.39
N ASN A 415 5.37 46.12 -35.11
CA ASN A 415 4.68 46.50 -33.88
C ASN A 415 3.23 45.97 -33.85
N SER A 416 2.54 45.86 -35.00
CA SER A 416 1.24 45.16 -35.07
C SER A 416 1.39 43.69 -34.69
N LEU A 417 2.35 42.98 -35.30
CA LEU A 417 2.61 41.56 -35.02
C LEU A 417 3.05 41.30 -33.58
N VAL A 418 3.78 42.24 -32.95
CA VAL A 418 4.11 42.18 -31.52
C VAL A 418 2.85 42.33 -30.66
N ASN A 419 1.99 43.31 -30.93
CA ASN A 419 0.73 43.49 -30.20
C ASN A 419 -0.20 42.27 -30.35
N GLU A 420 -0.33 41.72 -31.56
CA GLU A 420 -1.11 40.51 -31.86
C GLU A 420 -0.55 39.27 -31.12
N LEU A 421 0.78 39.17 -31.00
CA LEU A 421 1.45 38.12 -30.23
C LEU A 421 1.24 38.30 -28.72
N GLU A 422 1.36 39.51 -28.18
CA GLU A 422 1.12 39.83 -26.77
C GLU A 422 -0.35 39.58 -26.38
N GLU A 423 -1.31 39.96 -27.23
CA GLU A 423 -2.73 39.63 -27.01
C GLU A 423 -2.95 38.11 -27.03
N SER A 424 -2.38 37.40 -28.00
CA SER A 424 -2.45 35.94 -28.09
C SER A 424 -1.84 35.25 -26.86
N GLN A 425 -0.72 35.76 -26.34
CA GLN A 425 -0.11 35.26 -25.10
C GLN A 425 -0.99 35.54 -23.87
N GLY A 426 -1.63 36.71 -23.78
CA GLY A 426 -2.60 37.03 -22.73
C GLY A 426 -3.83 36.12 -22.76
N GLN A 427 -4.35 35.83 -23.95
CA GLN A 427 -5.45 34.87 -24.14
C GLN A 427 -5.02 33.46 -23.71
N LEU A 428 -3.83 33.00 -24.12
CA LEU A 428 -3.29 31.69 -23.70
C LEU A 428 -3.08 31.59 -22.18
N ALA A 429 -2.51 32.62 -21.56
CA ALA A 429 -2.29 32.64 -20.11
C ALA A 429 -3.60 32.66 -19.31
N SER A 430 -4.63 33.37 -19.78
CA SER A 430 -5.95 33.35 -19.14
C SER A 430 -6.63 31.99 -19.28
N HIS A 431 -6.57 31.35 -20.45
CA HIS A 431 -7.07 29.99 -20.64
C HIS A 431 -6.28 28.93 -19.86
N GLU A 432 -4.96 29.10 -19.67
CA GLU A 432 -4.18 28.24 -18.78
C GLU A 432 -4.62 28.40 -17.31
N MET A 433 -4.90 29.63 -16.86
CA MET A 433 -5.43 29.89 -15.52
C MET A 433 -6.82 29.27 -15.33
N GLU A 434 -7.71 29.38 -16.33
CA GLU A 434 -9.03 28.74 -16.33
C GLU A 434 -8.91 27.20 -16.31
N MET A 435 -8.05 26.63 -17.15
CA MET A 435 -7.80 25.19 -17.20
C MET A 435 -7.24 24.68 -15.87
N ASN A 436 -6.28 25.40 -15.27
CA ASN A 436 -5.74 25.05 -13.95
C ASN A 436 -6.79 25.14 -12.84
N LYS A 437 -7.70 26.13 -12.90
CA LYS A 437 -8.85 26.23 -11.98
C LYS A 437 -9.82 25.06 -12.14
N VAL A 438 -10.19 24.69 -13.37
CA VAL A 438 -11.07 23.55 -13.65
C VAL A 438 -10.41 22.22 -13.26
N CYS A 439 -9.12 22.05 -13.51
CA CYS A 439 -8.35 20.90 -13.02
C CYS A 439 -8.24 20.88 -11.49
N GLY A 440 -8.15 22.04 -10.84
CA GLY A 440 -8.22 22.19 -9.39
C GLY A 440 -9.55 21.69 -8.82
N GLU A 441 -10.66 22.19 -9.37
CA GLU A 441 -12.02 21.79 -9.00
C GLU A 441 -12.26 20.29 -9.24
N MET A 442 -11.87 19.77 -10.41
CA MET A 442 -12.00 18.34 -10.73
C MET A 442 -11.21 17.46 -9.75
N ARG A 443 -9.98 17.85 -9.36
CA ARG A 443 -9.20 17.16 -8.32
C ARG A 443 -9.87 17.25 -6.95
N TYR A 444 -10.46 18.39 -6.60
CA TYR A 444 -11.22 18.55 -5.35
C TYR A 444 -12.45 17.63 -5.32
N GLN A 445 -13.27 17.63 -6.37
CA GLN A 445 -14.46 16.77 -6.48
C GLN A 445 -14.11 15.26 -6.52
N LEU A 446 -13.01 14.90 -7.21
CA LEU A 446 -12.50 13.53 -7.21
C LEU A 446 -12.05 13.08 -5.81
N ASN A 447 -11.34 13.95 -5.07
CA ASN A 447 -10.95 13.66 -3.69
C ASN A 447 -12.17 13.58 -2.76
N GLN A 448 -13.15 14.48 -2.91
CA GLN A 448 -14.37 14.48 -2.09
C GLN A 448 -15.22 13.21 -2.34
N THR A 449 -15.38 12.79 -3.59
CA THR A 449 -16.10 11.56 -3.95
C THR A 449 -15.34 10.31 -3.51
N LYS A 450 -14.00 10.29 -3.61
CA LYS A 450 -13.16 9.22 -3.05
C LYS A 450 -13.33 9.10 -1.52
N MET A 451 -13.26 10.19 -0.76
CA MET A 451 -13.46 10.15 0.69
C MET A 451 -14.86 9.61 1.07
N LYS A 452 -15.91 10.02 0.33
CA LYS A 452 -17.27 9.49 0.51
C LYS A 452 -17.36 7.98 0.22
N LYS A 453 -16.69 7.50 -0.83
CA LYS A 453 -16.60 6.07 -1.17
C LYS A 453 -15.86 5.29 -0.07
N ASP A 454 -14.69 5.77 0.35
CA ASP A 454 -13.82 5.03 1.26
C ASP A 454 -14.43 4.92 2.69
N GLU A 455 -15.24 5.91 3.09
CA GLU A 455 -16.08 5.86 4.31
C GLU A 455 -17.29 4.92 4.13
N ALA A 456 -18.02 4.96 3.01
CA ALA A 456 -19.10 4.00 2.75
C ALA A 456 -18.59 2.53 2.68
N GLU A 457 -17.38 2.31 2.18
CA GLU A 457 -16.71 1.00 2.24
C GLU A 457 -16.30 0.60 3.66
N LYS A 458 -16.03 1.58 4.55
CA LYS A 458 -15.76 1.34 5.98
C LYS A 458 -17.04 0.98 6.71
N GLU A 459 -18.13 1.71 6.52
CA GLU A 459 -19.46 1.35 7.02
C GLU A 459 -19.86 -0.06 6.56
N LEU A 460 -19.71 -0.37 5.27
CA LEU A 460 -20.02 -1.70 4.71
C LEU A 460 -19.15 -2.80 5.32
N ARG A 461 -17.86 -2.54 5.59
CA ARG A 461 -16.98 -3.47 6.33
C ARG A 461 -17.46 -3.66 7.77
N GLU A 462 -17.82 -2.59 8.46
CA GLU A 462 -18.36 -2.68 9.83
C GLU A 462 -19.66 -3.48 9.87
N TYR A 463 -20.65 -3.17 9.01
CA TYR A 463 -21.90 -3.92 8.91
C TYR A 463 -21.66 -5.40 8.64
N ARG A 464 -20.78 -5.75 7.68
CA ARG A 464 -20.40 -7.15 7.42
C ARG A 464 -19.86 -7.84 8.68
N THR A 465 -18.95 -7.21 9.43
CA THR A 465 -18.46 -7.81 10.68
C THR A 465 -19.50 -7.85 11.81
N LYS A 466 -20.49 -6.94 11.83
CA LYS A 466 -21.62 -7.00 12.78
C LYS A 466 -22.50 -8.20 12.45
N THR A 467 -22.90 -8.36 11.18
CA THR A 467 -23.69 -9.51 10.70
C THR A 467 -22.97 -10.85 10.89
N ILE A 468 -21.65 -10.93 10.65
CA ILE A 468 -20.88 -12.16 10.90
C ILE A 468 -20.93 -12.54 12.39
N ARG A 469 -20.69 -11.60 13.32
CA ARG A 469 -20.80 -11.87 14.77
C ARG A 469 -22.21 -12.24 15.20
N GLU A 470 -23.24 -11.63 14.59
CA GLU A 470 -24.62 -12.02 14.84
C GLU A 470 -24.95 -13.43 14.36
N LEU A 471 -24.34 -13.89 13.26
CA LEU A 471 -24.47 -15.27 12.79
C LEU A 471 -23.72 -16.22 13.73
N GLU A 472 -22.46 -15.94 14.08
CA GLU A 472 -21.68 -16.70 15.06
C GLU A 472 -22.43 -16.89 16.40
N ILE A 473 -23.11 -15.85 16.89
CA ILE A 473 -23.94 -15.91 18.11
C ILE A 473 -25.21 -16.76 17.91
N LYS A 474 -25.83 -16.72 16.72
CA LYS A 474 -26.99 -17.56 16.38
C LYS A 474 -26.59 -19.02 16.24
N ASP A 475 -25.46 -19.30 15.58
CA ASP A 475 -24.91 -20.65 15.39
C ASP A 475 -24.53 -21.26 16.75
N GLN A 476 -23.83 -20.53 17.63
CA GLN A 476 -23.59 -20.95 19.01
C GLN A 476 -24.88 -21.18 19.83
N LYS A 477 -25.99 -20.52 19.49
CA LYS A 477 -27.29 -20.77 20.13
C LYS A 477 -28.00 -21.98 19.53
N ILE A 478 -27.83 -22.25 18.23
CA ILE A 478 -28.29 -23.46 17.55
C ILE A 478 -27.55 -24.68 18.10
N GLU A 479 -26.21 -24.62 18.25
CA GLU A 479 -25.41 -25.70 18.88
C GLU A 479 -25.89 -26.01 20.30
N LYS A 480 -26.09 -24.99 21.14
CA LYS A 480 -26.60 -25.16 22.52
C LYS A 480 -27.99 -25.79 22.53
N LEU A 481 -28.91 -25.33 21.68
CA LEU A 481 -30.24 -25.91 21.54
C LEU A 481 -30.20 -27.35 20.97
N GLY A 482 -29.22 -27.66 20.10
CA GLY A 482 -28.95 -29.01 19.61
C GLY A 482 -28.52 -29.95 20.73
N LEU A 483 -27.53 -29.55 21.54
CA LEU A 483 -27.09 -30.31 22.72
C LEU A 483 -28.21 -30.47 23.77
N GLU A 484 -29.02 -29.45 24.00
CA GLU A 484 -30.23 -29.54 24.84
C GLU A 484 -31.25 -30.54 24.25
N LEU A 485 -31.46 -30.54 22.93
CA LEU A 485 -32.38 -31.44 22.22
C LEU A 485 -31.88 -32.89 22.21
N ASP A 486 -30.59 -33.13 21.96
CA ASP A 486 -29.99 -34.46 22.01
C ASP A 486 -29.98 -35.02 23.45
N GLY A 487 -29.72 -34.19 24.46
CA GLY A 487 -29.87 -34.57 25.86
C GLY A 487 -31.33 -34.86 26.26
N ASN A 488 -32.31 -34.19 25.65
CA ASN A 488 -33.73 -34.55 25.79
C ASN A 488 -34.05 -35.87 25.06
N LYS A 489 -33.50 -36.08 23.86
CA LYS A 489 -33.69 -37.29 23.05
C LYS A 489 -33.11 -38.52 23.74
N GLN A 490 -31.89 -38.45 24.29
CA GLN A 490 -31.30 -39.54 25.07
C GLN A 490 -32.11 -39.85 26.34
N ARG A 491 -32.63 -38.84 27.05
CA ARG A 491 -33.49 -39.07 28.21
C ARG A 491 -34.84 -39.71 27.83
N LEU A 492 -35.40 -39.35 26.68
CA LEU A 492 -36.60 -39.99 26.14
C LEU A 492 -36.32 -41.43 25.69
N GLU A 493 -35.20 -41.69 25.01
CA GLU A 493 -34.77 -43.02 24.59
C GLU A 493 -34.50 -43.93 25.79
N GLN A 494 -33.85 -43.44 26.84
CA GLN A 494 -33.67 -44.17 28.10
C GLN A 494 -35.02 -44.46 28.77
N ALA A 495 -35.87 -43.46 28.98
CA ALA A 495 -37.18 -43.67 29.58
C ALA A 495 -38.06 -44.62 28.76
N GLN A 496 -37.92 -44.63 27.44
CA GLN A 496 -38.59 -45.58 26.55
C GLN A 496 -38.01 -47.01 26.69
N GLN A 497 -36.70 -47.15 26.86
CA GLN A 497 -36.05 -48.43 27.19
C GLN A 497 -36.50 -48.96 28.57
N ASP A 498 -36.51 -48.10 29.59
CA ASP A 498 -36.98 -48.41 30.95
C ASP A 498 -38.44 -48.89 30.92
N VAL A 499 -39.30 -48.19 30.15
CA VAL A 499 -40.70 -48.60 29.93
C VAL A 499 -40.81 -49.91 29.16
N THR A 500 -39.93 -50.22 28.20
CA THR A 500 -39.92 -51.56 27.57
C THR A 500 -39.44 -52.65 28.53
N GLY A 501 -38.42 -52.41 29.35
CA GLY A 501 -37.97 -53.35 30.39
C GLY A 501 -39.07 -53.63 31.42
N ALA A 502 -39.72 -52.59 31.93
CA ALA A 502 -40.86 -52.73 32.85
C ALA A 502 -42.05 -53.45 32.19
N ARG A 503 -42.32 -53.25 30.89
CA ARG A 503 -43.33 -54.01 30.16
C ARG A 503 -42.96 -55.48 30.02
N GLU A 504 -41.70 -55.80 29.73
CA GLU A 504 -41.24 -57.19 29.72
C GLU A 504 -41.32 -57.84 31.11
N GLU A 505 -41.01 -57.11 32.19
CA GLU A 505 -41.19 -57.60 33.56
C GLU A 505 -42.66 -57.83 33.89
N CYS A 506 -43.56 -56.91 33.52
CA CYS A 506 -45.00 -57.13 33.63
C CYS A 506 -45.44 -58.37 32.83
N LEU A 507 -44.91 -58.62 31.63
CA LEU A 507 -45.20 -59.84 30.85
C LEU A 507 -44.67 -61.10 31.55
N LYS A 508 -43.41 -61.10 32.02
CA LYS A 508 -42.80 -62.21 32.78
C LYS A 508 -43.58 -62.51 34.07
N LEU A 509 -44.05 -61.48 34.77
CA LEU A 509 -44.91 -61.61 35.96
C LEU A 509 -46.33 -62.09 35.61
N THR A 510 -46.91 -61.65 34.49
CA THR A 510 -48.23 -62.15 34.01
C THR A 510 -48.14 -63.61 33.57
N GLU A 511 -47.05 -64.02 32.95
CA GLU A 511 -46.74 -65.44 32.67
C GLU A 511 -46.59 -66.26 33.96
N LEU A 512 -45.87 -65.77 34.97
CA LEU A 512 -45.73 -66.46 36.25
C LEU A 512 -47.06 -66.53 37.01
N LEU A 513 -47.87 -65.48 36.96
CA LEU A 513 -49.21 -65.44 37.52
C LEU A 513 -50.09 -66.49 36.85
N SER A 514 -50.22 -66.49 35.53
CA SER A 514 -51.04 -67.47 34.80
C SER A 514 -50.57 -68.92 34.98
N LYS A 515 -49.25 -69.17 35.08
CA LYS A 515 -48.68 -70.49 35.47
C LYS A 515 -49.10 -70.88 36.89
N SER A 516 -49.07 -69.95 37.84
CA SER A 516 -49.50 -70.14 39.23
C SER A 516 -51.02 -70.34 39.35
N GLU A 517 -51.83 -69.57 38.63
CA GLU A 517 -53.29 -69.71 38.55
C GLU A 517 -53.71 -71.04 37.92
N HIS A 518 -52.98 -71.52 36.90
CA HIS A 518 -53.20 -72.83 36.32
C HIS A 518 -52.85 -73.96 37.31
N GLN A 519 -51.71 -73.86 38.02
CA GLN A 519 -51.37 -74.80 39.11
C GLN A 519 -52.43 -74.78 40.23
N LEU A 520 -52.87 -73.60 40.66
CA LEU A 520 -53.93 -73.41 41.64
C LEU A 520 -55.25 -74.05 41.17
N HIS A 521 -55.59 -73.95 39.89
CA HIS A 521 -56.76 -74.61 39.32
C HIS A 521 -56.64 -76.13 39.30
N LEU A 522 -55.47 -76.68 38.94
CA LEU A 522 -55.20 -78.12 39.03
C LEU A 522 -55.31 -78.61 40.48
N THR A 523 -54.67 -77.94 41.45
CA THR A 523 -54.75 -78.30 42.87
C THR A 523 -56.17 -78.12 43.45
N ARG A 524 -56.98 -77.19 42.93
CA ARG A 524 -58.41 -77.10 43.25
C ARG A 524 -59.18 -78.31 42.72
N LEU A 525 -58.94 -78.71 41.47
CA LEU A 525 -59.58 -79.89 40.86
C LEU A 525 -59.17 -81.19 41.57
N GLU A 526 -57.90 -81.33 41.95
CA GLU A 526 -57.39 -82.42 42.79
C GLU A 526 -58.07 -82.45 44.16
N LYS A 527 -58.17 -81.30 44.84
CA LYS A 527 -58.89 -81.16 46.11
C LYS A 527 -60.37 -81.52 45.96
N GLU A 528 -61.03 -81.06 44.90
CA GLU A 528 -62.44 -81.37 44.63
C GLU A 528 -62.64 -82.87 44.36
N ASN A 529 -61.74 -83.50 43.61
CA ASN A 529 -61.75 -84.95 43.38
C ASN A 529 -61.52 -85.74 44.68
N ILE A 530 -60.56 -85.33 45.51
CA ILE A 530 -60.32 -85.90 46.86
C ILE A 530 -61.56 -85.70 47.74
N GLN A 531 -62.19 -84.52 47.72
CA GLN A 531 -63.37 -84.20 48.52
C GLN A 531 -64.62 -84.95 48.03
N HIS A 532 -64.74 -85.21 46.72
CA HIS A 532 -65.73 -86.15 46.16
C HIS A 532 -65.46 -87.59 46.60
N SER A 533 -64.20 -88.04 46.58
CA SER A 533 -63.82 -89.37 47.08
C SER A 533 -64.16 -89.54 48.56
N ILE A 534 -63.77 -88.58 49.41
CA ILE A 534 -64.11 -88.56 50.84
C ILE A 534 -65.63 -88.47 51.04
N SER A 535 -66.37 -87.70 50.24
CA SER A 535 -67.84 -87.65 50.31
C SER A 535 -68.47 -88.99 49.97
N ASN A 536 -67.97 -89.69 48.95
CA ASN A 536 -68.46 -90.99 48.54
C ASN A 536 -68.10 -92.09 49.55
N GLU A 537 -66.89 -92.04 50.13
CA GLU A 537 -66.49 -92.94 51.22
C GLU A 537 -67.31 -92.67 52.49
N ALA A 538 -67.55 -91.41 52.85
CA ALA A 538 -68.40 -91.05 53.98
C ALA A 538 -69.86 -91.51 53.77
N LYS A 539 -70.42 -91.41 52.56
CA LYS A 539 -71.73 -91.99 52.21
C LYS A 539 -71.71 -93.52 52.33
N ALA A 540 -70.66 -94.19 51.87
CA ALA A 540 -70.52 -95.64 51.99
C ALA A 540 -70.42 -96.10 53.45
N ARG A 541 -69.61 -95.41 54.28
CA ARG A 541 -69.55 -95.66 55.73
C ARG A 541 -70.88 -95.34 56.44
N ALA A 542 -71.59 -94.30 56.03
CA ALA A 542 -72.91 -93.97 56.57
C ALA A 542 -73.97 -95.03 56.23
N LEU A 543 -73.98 -95.53 54.98
CA LEU A 543 -74.82 -96.67 54.59
C LEU A 543 -74.45 -97.94 55.37
N GLN A 544 -73.16 -98.22 55.56
CA GLN A 544 -72.71 -99.36 56.36
C GLN A 544 -73.10 -99.22 57.84
N ALA A 545 -73.03 -98.01 58.40
CA ALA A 545 -73.49 -97.72 59.75
C ALA A 545 -75.00 -97.88 59.89
N GLN A 546 -75.78 -97.36 58.93
CA GLN A 546 -77.24 -97.49 58.88
C GLN A 546 -77.69 -98.95 58.73
N GLN A 547 -76.99 -99.75 57.94
CA GLN A 547 -77.22 -101.20 57.85
C GLN A 547 -76.97 -101.88 59.21
N ARG A 548 -75.85 -101.56 59.87
CA ARG A 548 -75.52 -102.07 61.21
C ARG A 548 -76.54 -101.64 62.27
N GLU A 549 -77.05 -100.41 62.17
CA GLU A 549 -78.09 -99.87 63.03
C GLU A 549 -79.40 -100.64 62.81
N GLN A 550 -79.81 -100.89 61.56
CA GLN A 550 -80.98 -101.72 61.25
C GLN A 550 -80.84 -103.17 61.72
N GLU A 551 -79.66 -103.80 61.56
CA GLU A 551 -79.36 -105.13 62.13
C GLU A 551 -79.50 -105.15 63.66
N LEU A 552 -79.02 -104.10 64.33
CA LEU A 552 -79.13 -103.96 65.79
C LEU A 552 -80.57 -103.67 66.22
N THR A 553 -81.33 -102.83 65.51
CA THR A 553 -82.75 -102.58 65.79
C THR A 553 -83.59 -103.84 65.60
N GLN A 554 -83.34 -104.63 64.56
CA GLN A 554 -84.03 -105.92 64.36
C GLN A 554 -83.69 -106.91 65.49
N LYS A 555 -82.44 -106.98 65.94
CA LYS A 555 -82.07 -107.78 67.12
C LYS A 555 -82.69 -107.27 68.41
N MET A 556 -82.80 -105.96 68.58
CA MET A 556 -83.43 -105.34 69.75
C MET A 556 -84.91 -105.70 69.78
N GLN A 557 -85.64 -105.51 68.67
CA GLN A 557 -87.04 -105.91 68.53
C GLN A 557 -87.25 -107.42 68.72
N GLN A 558 -86.30 -108.26 68.27
CA GLN A 558 -86.34 -109.71 68.52
C GLN A 558 -86.15 -110.05 70.01
N MET A 559 -85.26 -109.36 70.72
CA MET A 559 -85.05 -109.50 72.17
C MET A 559 -86.24 -108.95 72.97
N GLU A 560 -86.81 -107.82 72.55
CA GLU A 560 -88.00 -107.20 73.15
C GLU A 560 -89.21 -108.13 73.04
N ALA A 561 -89.48 -108.67 71.84
CA ALA A 561 -90.56 -109.65 71.64
C ALA A 561 -90.34 -110.98 72.40
N GLN A 562 -89.08 -111.39 72.61
CA GLN A 562 -88.78 -112.52 73.50
C GLN A 562 -89.04 -112.16 74.97
N HIS A 563 -88.67 -110.95 75.42
CA HIS A 563 -88.93 -110.51 76.77
C HIS A 563 -90.42 -110.33 77.06
N GLU A 564 -91.16 -109.66 76.18
CA GLU A 564 -92.61 -109.46 76.28
C GLU A 564 -93.33 -110.81 76.43
N LYS A 565 -92.96 -111.80 75.62
CA LYS A 565 -93.48 -113.17 75.76
C LYS A 565 -93.13 -113.83 77.10
N THR A 566 -91.91 -113.65 77.62
CA THR A 566 -91.58 -114.15 78.97
C THR A 566 -92.33 -113.42 80.08
N VAL A 567 -92.71 -112.16 79.87
CA VAL A 567 -93.55 -111.39 80.80
C VAL A 567 -95.00 -111.90 80.75
N GLU A 568 -95.57 -112.15 79.56
CA GLU A 568 -96.90 -112.78 79.43
C GLU A 568 -96.95 -114.16 80.12
N GLU A 569 -95.92 -115.00 79.92
CA GLU A 569 -95.80 -116.29 80.60
C GLU A 569 -95.74 -116.13 82.14
N LEU A 570 -94.97 -115.16 82.65
CA LEU A 570 -94.87 -114.86 84.08
C LEU A 570 -96.16 -114.28 84.67
N ASP A 571 -96.86 -113.37 83.98
CA ASP A 571 -98.13 -112.81 84.44
C ASP A 571 -99.27 -113.85 84.40
N SER A 572 -99.26 -114.76 83.43
CA SER A 572 -100.17 -115.92 83.43
C SER A 572 -99.94 -116.83 84.65
N LEU A 573 -98.67 -117.02 85.04
CA LEU A 573 -98.31 -117.77 86.24
C LEU A 573 -98.72 -117.00 87.51
N LEU A 574 -98.44 -115.70 87.58
CA LEU A 574 -98.74 -114.84 88.71
C LEU A 574 -100.26 -114.73 88.97
N THR A 575 -101.07 -114.60 87.93
CA THR A 575 -102.54 -114.59 88.04
C THR A 575 -103.10 -115.95 88.45
N SER A 576 -102.50 -117.07 88.01
CA SER A 576 -102.85 -118.41 88.50
C SER A 576 -102.51 -118.59 89.99
N GLN A 577 -101.35 -118.11 90.45
CA GLN A 577 -100.96 -118.17 91.85
C GLN A 577 -101.85 -117.28 92.73
N ASN A 578 -102.16 -116.06 92.28
CA ASN A 578 -103.04 -115.15 93.01
C ASN A 578 -104.48 -115.70 93.17
N THR A 579 -105.02 -116.35 92.13
CA THR A 579 -106.34 -117.01 92.24
C THR A 579 -106.33 -118.26 93.12
N PHE A 580 -105.20 -118.98 93.20
CA PHE A 580 -105.02 -120.08 94.17
C PHE A 580 -104.89 -119.56 95.62
N ILE A 581 -104.10 -118.50 95.84
CA ILE A 581 -103.96 -117.84 97.15
C ILE A 581 -105.30 -117.26 97.64
N ALA A 582 -106.13 -116.73 96.75
CA ALA A 582 -107.47 -116.26 97.09
C ALA A 582 -108.37 -117.39 97.63
N LYS A 583 -108.37 -118.55 96.96
CA LYS A 583 -109.13 -119.75 97.40
C LYS A 583 -108.66 -120.26 98.76
N LEU A 584 -107.33 -120.36 98.96
CA LEU A 584 -106.76 -120.76 100.25
C LEU A 584 -107.13 -119.79 101.39
N LYS A 585 -107.12 -118.47 101.13
CA LYS A 585 -107.55 -117.47 102.12
C LYS A 585 -109.01 -117.63 102.52
N GLU A 586 -109.90 -117.87 101.56
CA GLU A 586 -111.32 -118.09 101.85
C GLU A 586 -111.55 -119.37 102.67
N GLU A 587 -110.90 -120.48 102.32
CA GLU A 587 -110.98 -121.71 103.13
C GLU A 587 -110.42 -121.52 104.54
N CYS A 588 -109.31 -120.80 104.71
CA CYS A 588 -108.81 -120.42 106.03
C CYS A 588 -109.82 -119.59 106.85
N PHE A 589 -110.51 -118.62 106.23
CA PHE A 589 -111.56 -117.85 106.91
C PHE A 589 -112.77 -118.72 107.29
N VAL A 590 -113.17 -119.67 106.43
CA VAL A 590 -114.27 -120.61 106.72
C VAL A 590 -113.90 -121.59 107.83
N LEU A 591 -112.66 -122.11 107.86
CA LEU A 591 -112.19 -122.96 108.96
C LEU A 591 -112.09 -122.19 110.27
N ALA A 592 -111.53 -120.98 110.27
CA ALA A 592 -111.43 -120.14 111.46
C ALA A 592 -112.81 -119.86 112.07
N ARG A 593 -113.78 -119.42 111.24
CA ARG A 593 -115.15 -119.12 111.68
C ARG A 593 -115.90 -120.35 112.23
N LYS A 594 -115.60 -121.56 111.73
CA LYS A 594 -116.11 -122.83 112.29
C LYS A 594 -115.44 -123.20 113.61
N LEU A 595 -114.12 -123.05 113.71
CA LEU A 595 -113.36 -123.28 114.95
C LEU A 595 -113.84 -122.38 116.08
N GLU A 596 -114.07 -121.10 115.77
CA GLU A 596 -114.52 -120.09 116.73
C GLU A 596 -115.92 -120.43 117.27
N GLN A 597 -116.89 -120.76 116.39
CA GLN A 597 -118.22 -121.24 116.79
C GLN A 597 -118.18 -122.50 117.66
N MET A 598 -117.33 -123.49 117.32
CA MET A 598 -117.17 -124.69 118.15
C MET A 598 -116.54 -124.36 119.51
N SER A 599 -115.58 -123.42 119.55
CA SER A 599 -114.98 -122.96 120.81
C SER A 599 -116.01 -122.26 121.71
N GLU A 600 -116.92 -121.46 121.14
CA GLU A 600 -117.95 -120.73 121.88
C GLU A 600 -118.97 -121.69 122.52
N LYS A 601 -119.34 -122.76 121.79
CA LYS A 601 -120.15 -123.87 122.32
C LYS A 601 -119.45 -124.59 123.47
N TYR A 602 -118.24 -125.10 123.28
CA TYR A 602 -117.56 -125.82 124.35
C TYR A 602 -117.28 -124.93 125.57
N ARG A 603 -117.03 -123.64 125.38
CA ARG A 603 -116.84 -122.68 126.50
C ARG A 603 -118.13 -122.45 127.29
N SER A 604 -119.30 -122.44 126.64
CA SER A 604 -120.59 -122.32 127.32
C SER A 604 -121.04 -123.62 127.99
N GLU A 605 -120.80 -124.78 127.38
CA GLU A 605 -121.01 -126.11 127.98
C GLU A 605 -120.11 -126.31 129.22
N VAL A 606 -118.82 -125.96 129.14
CA VAL A 606 -117.87 -126.01 130.28
C VAL A 606 -118.31 -125.07 131.42
N ASN A 607 -118.83 -123.89 131.12
CA ASN A 607 -119.33 -122.96 132.14
C ASN A 607 -120.57 -123.49 132.88
N GLN A 608 -121.50 -124.16 132.19
CA GLN A 608 -122.63 -124.84 132.85
C GLN A 608 -122.14 -125.99 133.74
N LEU A 609 -121.27 -126.85 133.21
CA LEU A 609 -120.69 -127.97 133.97
C LEU A 609 -119.86 -127.50 135.18
N SER A 610 -119.21 -126.35 135.12
CA SER A 610 -118.50 -125.78 136.28
C SER A 610 -119.48 -125.34 137.37
N GLN A 611 -120.58 -124.66 137.02
CA GLN A 611 -121.59 -124.24 138.01
C GLN A 611 -122.26 -125.44 138.68
N GLU A 612 -122.54 -126.50 137.92
CA GLU A 612 -123.13 -127.74 138.46
C GLU A 612 -122.11 -128.52 139.32
N LYS A 613 -120.85 -128.61 138.89
CA LYS A 613 -119.73 -129.13 139.69
C LYS A 613 -119.62 -128.40 141.02
N ASP A 614 -119.58 -127.07 141.02
CA ASP A 614 -119.30 -126.28 142.22
C ASP A 614 -120.49 -126.33 143.21
N TYR A 615 -121.73 -126.41 142.71
CA TYR A 615 -122.91 -126.71 143.52
C TYR A 615 -122.83 -128.10 144.20
N LEU A 616 -122.43 -129.14 143.44
CA LEU A 616 -122.25 -130.49 143.98
C LEU A 616 -121.08 -130.55 144.97
N HIS A 617 -119.98 -129.85 144.71
CA HIS A 617 -118.81 -129.77 145.60
C HIS A 617 -119.17 -129.10 146.93
N GLY A 618 -119.88 -127.97 146.89
CA GLY A 618 -120.39 -127.28 148.08
C GLY A 618 -121.48 -128.06 148.84
N ARG A 619 -122.10 -129.08 148.22
CA ARG A 619 -122.97 -130.06 148.91
C ARG A 619 -122.17 -131.21 149.51
N LEU A 620 -121.10 -131.65 148.85
CA LEU A 620 -120.19 -132.68 149.33
C LEU A 620 -119.42 -132.22 150.58
N GLU A 621 -118.84 -131.01 150.58
CA GLU A 621 -118.17 -130.42 151.75
C GLU A 621 -119.03 -130.43 153.02
N LYS A 622 -120.33 -130.14 152.87
CA LYS A 622 -121.29 -130.08 153.99
C LYS A 622 -121.64 -131.47 154.52
N MET A 623 -121.51 -132.52 153.71
CA MET A 623 -121.61 -133.90 154.15
C MET A 623 -120.29 -134.39 154.76
N GLN A 624 -119.15 -134.01 154.17
CA GLN A 624 -117.81 -134.34 154.67
C GLN A 624 -117.61 -133.83 156.11
N LYS A 625 -117.80 -132.52 156.34
CA LYS A 625 -117.66 -131.90 157.67
C LYS A 625 -118.56 -132.56 158.72
N ARG A 626 -119.77 -132.95 158.34
CA ARG A 626 -120.74 -133.63 159.20
C ARG A 626 -120.37 -135.09 159.51
N ASN A 627 -119.58 -135.72 158.64
CA ASN A 627 -119.00 -137.04 158.87
C ASN A 627 -117.75 -136.93 159.76
N ASP A 628 -116.89 -135.94 159.51
CA ASP A 628 -115.70 -135.64 160.33
C ASP A 628 -116.09 -135.29 161.79
N GLU A 629 -117.22 -134.59 161.99
CA GLU A 629 -117.82 -134.33 163.31
C GLU A 629 -118.28 -135.61 164.03
N LEU A 630 -118.83 -136.58 163.31
CA LEU A 630 -119.25 -137.88 163.86
C LEU A 630 -118.03 -138.76 164.21
N ASP A 631 -117.02 -138.83 163.33
CA ASP A 631 -115.77 -139.53 163.62
C ASP A 631 -115.07 -138.92 164.86
N GLN A 632 -115.07 -137.59 165.00
CA GLN A 632 -114.53 -136.94 166.20
C GLN A 632 -115.32 -137.31 167.48
N GLN A 633 -116.65 -137.47 167.41
CA GLN A 633 -117.44 -137.96 168.54
C GLN A 633 -117.12 -139.43 168.87
N CYS A 634 -116.96 -140.31 167.88
CA CYS A 634 -116.50 -141.69 168.06
C CYS A 634 -115.09 -141.74 168.70
N ILE A 635 -114.16 -140.89 168.25
CA ILE A 635 -112.82 -140.77 168.81
C ILE A 635 -112.84 -140.22 170.24
N GLN A 636 -113.76 -139.30 170.58
CA GLN A 636 -113.95 -138.84 171.97
C GLN A 636 -114.49 -139.95 172.88
N HIS A 637 -115.47 -140.74 172.40
CA HIS A 637 -115.97 -141.91 173.11
C HIS A 637 -114.88 -142.97 173.35
N GLY A 638 -114.11 -143.33 172.32
CA GLY A 638 -112.98 -144.26 172.46
C GLY A 638 -111.92 -143.77 173.46
N ARG A 639 -111.55 -142.48 173.39
CA ARG A 639 -110.63 -141.85 174.36
C ARG A 639 -111.23 -141.67 175.76
N MET A 640 -112.55 -141.84 175.96
CA MET A 640 -113.17 -141.91 177.29
C MET A 640 -113.14 -143.34 177.82
N HIS A 641 -113.48 -144.32 176.97
CA HIS A 641 -113.49 -145.74 177.31
C HIS A 641 -112.12 -146.27 177.78
N GLU A 642 -111.03 -145.88 177.10
CA GLU A 642 -109.69 -146.38 177.47
C GLU A 642 -109.19 -145.74 178.77
N ARG A 643 -109.62 -144.51 179.12
CA ARG A 643 -109.39 -143.91 180.45
C ARG A 643 -110.17 -144.66 181.54
N MET A 644 -111.41 -145.08 181.27
CA MET A 644 -112.24 -145.89 182.17
C MET A 644 -111.54 -147.22 182.51
N LYS A 645 -111.01 -147.88 181.47
CA LYS A 645 -110.25 -149.15 181.56
C LYS A 645 -108.94 -149.01 182.33
N SER A 646 -108.14 -147.96 182.07
CA SER A 646 -106.91 -147.70 182.84
C SER A 646 -107.19 -147.47 184.33
N ARG A 647 -108.31 -146.81 184.66
CA ARG A 647 -108.71 -146.54 186.04
C ARG A 647 -109.14 -147.81 186.79
N LEU A 648 -109.80 -148.75 186.11
CA LEU A 648 -110.09 -150.08 186.63
C LEU A 648 -108.81 -150.88 186.94
N GLN A 649 -107.85 -150.88 186.02
CA GLN A 649 -106.55 -151.57 186.23
C GLN A 649 -105.72 -151.01 187.41
N GLN A 650 -105.88 -149.72 187.74
CA GLN A 650 -105.26 -149.13 188.93
C GLN A 650 -105.94 -149.57 190.24
N LEU A 651 -107.27 -149.67 190.26
CA LEU A 651 -107.99 -150.22 191.43
C LEU A 651 -107.65 -151.70 191.67
N ASP A 652 -107.60 -152.51 190.61
CA ASP A 652 -107.27 -153.94 190.69
C ASP A 652 -105.88 -154.17 191.31
N LYS A 653 -104.87 -153.41 190.85
CA LYS A 653 -103.52 -153.41 191.47
C LYS A 653 -103.52 -152.96 192.93
N HIS A 654 -104.35 -151.98 193.30
CA HIS A 654 -104.46 -151.53 194.68
C HIS A 654 -105.09 -152.62 195.58
N CYS A 655 -106.06 -153.38 195.07
CA CYS A 655 -106.64 -154.53 195.76
C CYS A 655 -105.66 -155.70 195.88
N GLN A 656 -104.81 -155.96 194.87
CA GLN A 656 -103.73 -156.96 194.99
C GLN A 656 -102.70 -156.56 196.06
N ALA A 657 -102.30 -155.28 196.13
CA ALA A 657 -101.32 -154.80 197.10
C ALA A 657 -101.82 -154.94 198.55
N THR A 658 -103.08 -154.57 198.83
CA THR A 658 -103.67 -154.73 200.18
C THR A 658 -103.88 -156.20 200.54
N ALA A 659 -104.16 -157.09 199.57
CA ALA A 659 -104.20 -158.52 199.82
C ALA A 659 -102.83 -159.11 200.19
N GLN A 660 -101.74 -158.68 199.54
CA GLN A 660 -100.39 -159.19 199.81
C GLN A 660 -99.89 -158.87 201.22
N GLN A 661 -100.10 -157.65 201.73
CA GLN A 661 -99.64 -157.28 203.08
C GLN A 661 -100.49 -157.91 204.21
N LEU A 662 -101.74 -158.27 203.95
CA LEU A 662 -102.52 -159.11 204.85
C LEU A 662 -101.92 -160.51 205.03
N VAL A 663 -101.27 -161.07 203.99
CA VAL A 663 -100.54 -162.34 204.06
C VAL A 663 -99.23 -162.21 204.87
N GLU A 664 -98.52 -161.08 204.76
CA GLU A 664 -97.31 -160.84 205.58
C GLU A 664 -97.62 -160.75 207.08
N LEU A 665 -98.74 -160.12 207.44
CA LEU A 665 -99.23 -160.05 208.83
C LEU A 665 -99.56 -161.45 209.39
N LEU A 666 -100.21 -162.30 208.58
CA LEU A 666 -100.48 -163.71 208.91
C LEU A 666 -99.20 -164.56 209.09
N ASN A 667 -98.18 -164.34 208.25
CA ASN A 667 -96.91 -165.06 208.39
C ASN A 667 -96.17 -164.70 209.69
N LYS A 668 -96.11 -163.42 210.08
CA LYS A 668 -95.51 -163.02 211.37
C LYS A 668 -96.27 -163.57 212.58
N GLN A 669 -97.59 -163.69 212.50
CA GLN A 669 -98.38 -164.35 213.54
C GLN A 669 -98.05 -165.85 213.66
N ASN A 670 -97.78 -166.53 212.55
CA ASN A 670 -97.30 -167.92 212.55
C ASN A 670 -95.87 -168.07 213.11
N GLN A 671 -95.00 -167.08 212.92
CA GLN A 671 -93.64 -167.08 213.50
C GLN A 671 -93.70 -167.18 215.03
N LEU A 672 -94.53 -166.32 215.65
CA LEU A 672 -94.79 -166.31 217.10
C LEU A 672 -95.38 -167.63 217.62
N PHE A 673 -96.07 -168.40 216.78
CA PHE A 673 -96.58 -169.73 217.13
C PHE A 673 -95.49 -170.82 217.12
N LYS A 674 -94.48 -170.73 216.24
CA LYS A 674 -93.43 -171.75 216.13
C LYS A 674 -92.37 -171.66 217.24
N GLU A 675 -91.97 -170.45 217.62
CA GLU A 675 -91.04 -170.28 218.75
C GLU A 675 -91.69 -170.71 220.08
N LYS A 676 -93.02 -170.53 220.20
CA LYS A 676 -93.82 -171.10 221.30
C LYS A 676 -93.84 -172.65 221.30
N HIS A 677 -93.65 -173.30 220.16
CA HIS A 677 -93.54 -174.76 220.07
C HIS A 677 -92.13 -175.26 220.42
N LEU A 678 -91.08 -174.57 219.98
CA LEU A 678 -89.69 -174.92 220.32
C LEU A 678 -89.36 -174.68 221.80
N LEU A 679 -90.05 -173.71 222.45
CA LEU A 679 -90.19 -173.60 223.91
C LEU A 679 -90.69 -174.88 224.61
N THR A 680 -91.23 -175.85 223.87
CA THR A 680 -91.82 -177.09 224.39
C THR A 680 -90.99 -178.34 224.07
N GLU A 681 -90.22 -178.37 222.97
CA GLU A 681 -89.54 -179.59 222.50
C GLU A 681 -88.09 -179.75 222.98
N GLU A 682 -87.30 -178.67 223.09
CA GLU A 682 -85.94 -178.77 223.68
C GLU A 682 -86.02 -179.16 225.17
N VAL A 683 -87.11 -178.73 225.83
CA VAL A 683 -87.51 -179.13 227.19
C VAL A 683 -87.86 -180.64 227.28
N GLN A 684 -88.05 -181.33 226.15
CA GLN A 684 -88.16 -182.80 226.09
C GLN A 684 -86.85 -183.49 225.68
N PHE A 685 -86.10 -182.96 224.71
CA PHE A 685 -84.88 -183.64 224.25
C PHE A 685 -83.76 -183.66 225.30
N LEU A 686 -83.83 -182.79 226.32
CA LEU A 686 -83.51 -182.98 227.75
C LEU A 686 -82.77 -184.29 228.15
N ARG A 687 -83.29 -185.45 227.74
CA ARG A 687 -82.86 -186.79 228.18
C ARG A 687 -82.10 -187.61 227.15
N THR A 688 -82.23 -187.33 225.85
CA THR A 688 -82.26 -188.42 224.83
C THR A 688 -80.93 -188.78 224.17
N GLN A 689 -79.95 -188.94 225.05
CA GLN A 689 -78.95 -190.01 225.04
C GLN A 689 -77.70 -189.82 224.16
N GLU A 690 -76.46 -190.00 224.64
CA GLU A 690 -75.87 -191.05 225.54
C GLU A 690 -75.56 -192.36 224.81
N LYS A 691 -76.14 -192.64 223.63
CA LYS A 691 -76.01 -193.97 222.99
C LYS A 691 -75.74 -193.94 221.49
N LYS A 692 -74.74 -194.74 221.10
CA LYS A 692 -74.22 -194.92 219.73
C LYS A 692 -73.58 -193.62 219.20
N TRP A 693 -72.67 -193.64 218.23
CA TRP A 693 -72.17 -194.74 217.40
C TRP A 693 -70.63 -194.68 217.48
N ASP A 694 -69.85 -195.72 217.81
CA ASP A 694 -70.10 -197.14 218.11
C ASP A 694 -70.74 -197.99 217.00
N ALA A 695 -69.89 -198.85 216.41
CA ALA A 695 -70.13 -199.93 215.44
C ALA A 695 -70.64 -199.51 214.03
N ASP A 696 -70.12 -200.03 212.90
CA ASP A 696 -69.35 -201.28 212.70
C ASP A 696 -68.22 -201.14 211.64
N LEU A 697 -67.04 -201.72 211.92
CA LEU A 697 -65.96 -202.13 210.97
C LEU A 697 -65.39 -201.03 210.01
N LYS A 698 -64.26 -201.19 209.30
CA LYS A 698 -62.90 -201.74 209.57
C LYS A 698 -61.96 -201.15 208.46
N GLN A 699 -60.64 -201.09 208.56
CA GLN A 699 -59.67 -201.48 209.59
C GLN A 699 -58.41 -200.57 209.47
N ASP A 700 -57.67 -200.44 210.58
CA ASP A 700 -56.40 -199.69 210.77
C ASP A 700 -56.51 -198.16 210.61
N THR A 701 -55.76 -197.35 211.37
CA THR A 701 -54.86 -197.66 212.50
C THR A 701 -55.26 -196.84 213.72
N ASP A 702 -54.63 -197.12 214.86
CA ASP A 702 -54.40 -196.17 215.97
C ASP A 702 -54.47 -194.70 215.48
N GLY A 703 -55.49 -193.90 215.76
CA GLY A 703 -56.37 -193.89 216.93
C GLY A 703 -55.70 -193.12 218.06
N MET A 704 -54.48 -193.51 218.43
CA MET A 704 -53.95 -193.25 219.77
C MET A 704 -53.49 -191.81 220.04
N LYS A 705 -54.36 -191.03 220.68
CA LYS A 705 -54.38 -190.91 222.15
C LYS A 705 -55.61 -190.18 222.69
#